data_AF-A0A7Y7P5R7-F1
#
_entry.id   AF-A0A7Y7P5R7-F1
#
_cell.length_a   1.000
_cell.length_b   1.000
_cell.length_c   1.000
_cell.angle_alpha   90.00
_cell.angle_beta   90.00
_cell.angle_gamma   90.00
#
_symmetry.space_group_name_H-M   'P 1'
#
loop_
_entity.id
_entity.type
_entity.pdbx_description
1 polymer ?
#
loop_
_entity_poly.entity_id
_entity_poly.type
_entity_poly.pdbx_seq_one_letter_code
_entity_poly.pdbx_strand_id
1 'polypeptide(L)'
;MDNFKKKFIEEATDLIEGLEKNLLALEQNPEDPGLIQQVFRVMHTLKGNSSMFGFDLIDHYTHDLETVYDLVRNKKLKLTREVLDVTLSSVDHLKLLLDENNYNDPDFLTLHNALVSRVSKLIKVETVSENSNESDQGKVSIQEIQEEKTFFIRFIPSIGIFKNGTNPLYLIDEIHSLGNAKVFVHLNKIPLLNEIDPLLCYTYWEIILVTNHNYADISDIFIFVEGESTIQIQSIAEDNLLDDDYFVSEITRIAKIQKDIGLATVQKIAEDAKKRFLQSKAATIKRDKVGLKDTSISSIRVSSEKLDSLMNLVSELVTTQARLSLFAEQNNIPGLTGISENVQKLSRQLRDTAFSIVLIPIENMLTRFQRLVRDLSNELKKDVVFVTEGADTELDKTIIESLSDPLMHIIRNSLDHGIEEAQERIKRGKPKQGKISLKAFYSGANVHILISDDGAGIDTDIIREKAVSKGIIPPDKKFTKKEILDLVFIPGFSTAKKVTDVSGRGVGMDVVKRKIADIRGEVEIESELGVGTTITIKLPLTLSIIDGLLIKVEETHYVIPLSSVDKIFAVERKKIYETFNNVLVLEGRQVSFFNIRREFGLPDGVQDIEQVIVINYEENRVGLIVDTVIGEYQAVLKPLGKHYKKQEMVSGATILGDGSIALVLDTNKIIKLFSKIENY
;
A
#
# COMPACT_ATOMS: atom_id res chain seq x y z
N MET A 1 10.40 -3.98 -30.55
CA MET A 1 8.98 -3.84 -30.16
C MET A 1 8.73 -4.44 -28.79
N ASP A 2 9.27 -5.62 -28.47
CA ASP A 2 9.00 -6.34 -27.22
C ASP A 2 9.31 -5.57 -25.93
N ASN A 3 10.44 -4.83 -25.86
CA ASN A 3 10.74 -3.98 -24.71
C ASN A 3 9.75 -2.81 -24.54
N PHE A 4 9.20 -2.29 -25.65
CA PHE A 4 8.20 -1.21 -25.61
C PHE A 4 6.82 -1.74 -25.25
N LYS A 5 6.43 -2.92 -25.77
CA LYS A 5 5.21 -3.62 -25.34
C LYS A 5 5.27 -3.95 -23.85
N LYS A 6 6.40 -4.43 -23.34
CA LYS A 6 6.58 -4.71 -21.91
C LYS A 6 6.43 -3.45 -21.06
N LYS A 7 7.03 -2.35 -21.49
CA LYS A 7 6.89 -1.05 -20.82
C LYS A 7 5.45 -0.55 -20.83
N PHE A 8 4.74 -0.68 -21.96
CA PHE A 8 3.32 -0.39 -22.05
C PHE A 8 2.49 -1.25 -21.09
N ILE A 9 2.74 -2.56 -21.00
CA ILE A 9 2.03 -3.44 -20.07
C ILE A 9 2.25 -3.00 -18.61
N GLU A 10 3.49 -2.63 -18.24
CA GLU A 10 3.81 -2.10 -16.92
C GLU A 10 3.02 -0.79 -16.65
N GLU A 11 3.05 0.17 -17.57
CA GLU A 11 2.32 1.45 -17.45
C GLU A 11 0.79 1.25 -17.43
N ALA A 12 0.26 0.39 -18.28
CA ALA A 12 -1.16 0.08 -18.35
C ALA A 12 -1.65 -0.61 -17.08
N THR A 13 -0.83 -1.47 -16.47
CA THR A 13 -1.13 -2.10 -15.18
C THR A 13 -1.31 -1.03 -14.10
N ASP A 14 -0.39 -0.07 -14.01
CA ASP A 14 -0.48 1.02 -13.04
C ASP A 14 -1.72 1.91 -13.28
N LEU A 15 -1.99 2.24 -14.54
CA LEU A 15 -3.18 3.01 -14.92
C LEU A 15 -4.46 2.27 -14.52
N ILE A 16 -4.55 0.96 -14.78
CA ILE A 16 -5.72 0.15 -14.41
C ILE A 16 -5.86 0.05 -12.88
N GLU A 17 -4.76 -0.03 -12.11
CA GLU A 17 -4.80 0.02 -10.64
C GLU A 17 -5.32 1.37 -10.12
N GLY A 18 -4.85 2.48 -10.72
CA GLY A 18 -5.38 3.82 -10.42
C GLY A 18 -6.85 3.97 -10.77
N LEU A 19 -7.28 3.40 -11.90
CA LEU A 19 -8.68 3.35 -12.32
C LEU A 19 -9.56 2.64 -11.28
N GLU A 20 -9.12 1.48 -10.80
CA GLU A 20 -9.82 0.71 -9.76
C GLU A 20 -10.01 1.53 -8.48
N LYS A 21 -8.95 2.20 -8.02
CA LYS A 21 -9.00 3.07 -6.83
C LYS A 21 -10.01 4.21 -6.99
N ASN A 22 -9.99 4.89 -8.13
CA ASN A 22 -10.90 6.02 -8.39
C ASN A 22 -12.35 5.57 -8.50
N LEU A 23 -12.61 4.39 -9.08
CA LEU A 23 -13.96 3.83 -9.16
C LEU A 23 -14.53 3.45 -7.79
N LEU A 24 -13.70 2.90 -6.89
CA LEU A 24 -14.10 2.62 -5.52
C LEU A 24 -14.37 3.92 -4.72
N ALA A 25 -13.60 4.99 -4.97
CA ALA A 25 -13.86 6.30 -4.39
C ALA A 25 -15.17 6.92 -4.90
N LEU A 26 -15.47 6.78 -6.20
CA LEU A 26 -16.73 7.22 -6.81
C LEU A 26 -17.96 6.52 -6.23
N GLU A 27 -17.83 5.30 -5.73
CA GLU A 27 -18.95 4.63 -5.07
C GLU A 27 -19.37 5.34 -3.77
N GLN A 28 -18.41 5.93 -3.06
CA GLN A 28 -18.69 6.72 -1.86
C GLN A 28 -19.21 8.12 -2.20
N ASN A 29 -18.67 8.72 -3.27
CA ASN A 29 -19.03 10.07 -3.74
C ASN A 29 -19.41 10.06 -5.25
N PRO A 30 -20.62 9.59 -5.62
CA PRO A 30 -20.97 9.35 -7.03
C PRO A 30 -21.12 10.59 -7.91
N GLU A 31 -21.22 11.77 -7.29
CA GLU A 31 -21.38 13.05 -7.99
C GLU A 31 -20.10 13.91 -7.97
N ASP A 32 -18.97 13.36 -7.50
CA ASP A 32 -17.70 14.08 -7.49
C ASP A 32 -17.17 14.25 -8.92
N PRO A 33 -17.19 15.48 -9.48
CA PRO A 33 -16.77 15.71 -10.86
C PRO A 33 -15.27 15.49 -11.06
N GLY A 34 -14.45 15.67 -10.02
CA GLY A 34 -13.01 15.45 -10.08
C GLY A 34 -12.68 13.99 -10.26
N LEU A 35 -13.32 13.11 -9.49
CA LEU A 35 -13.14 11.65 -9.60
C LEU A 35 -13.66 11.11 -10.94
N ILE A 36 -14.82 11.60 -11.42
CA ILE A 36 -15.36 11.23 -12.75
C ILE A 36 -14.36 11.60 -13.85
N GLN A 37 -13.79 12.80 -13.78
CA GLN A 37 -12.81 13.28 -14.77
C GLN A 37 -11.51 12.46 -14.72
N GLN A 38 -11.03 12.07 -13.53
CA GLN A 38 -9.86 11.21 -13.39
C GLN A 38 -10.09 9.83 -14.01
N VAL A 39 -11.25 9.20 -13.75
CA VAL A 39 -11.64 7.93 -14.37
C VAL A 39 -11.66 8.03 -15.89
N PHE A 40 -12.27 9.08 -16.43
CA PHE A 40 -12.32 9.35 -17.87
C PHE A 40 -10.91 9.50 -18.47
N ARG A 41 -10.02 10.28 -17.83
CA ARG A 41 -8.63 10.49 -18.28
C ARG A 41 -7.87 9.18 -18.37
N VAL A 42 -7.95 8.32 -17.35
CA VAL A 42 -7.25 7.04 -17.34
C VAL A 42 -7.71 6.14 -18.49
N MET A 43 -9.03 6.09 -18.76
CA MET A 43 -9.57 5.34 -19.90
C MET A 43 -9.09 5.92 -21.24
N HIS A 44 -9.05 7.24 -21.37
CA HIS A 44 -8.57 7.93 -22.58
C HIS A 44 -7.08 7.66 -22.84
N THR A 45 -6.23 7.73 -21.81
CA THR A 45 -4.80 7.41 -21.90
C THR A 45 -4.58 5.94 -22.26
N LEU A 46 -5.32 5.01 -21.65
CA LEU A 46 -5.25 3.58 -21.99
C LEU A 46 -5.63 3.32 -23.45
N LYS A 47 -6.65 4.00 -23.98
CA LYS A 47 -7.05 3.92 -25.40
C LYS A 47 -5.93 4.39 -26.32
N GLY A 48 -5.41 5.61 -26.10
CA GLY A 48 -4.34 6.18 -26.93
C GLY A 48 -3.07 5.32 -26.94
N ASN A 49 -2.64 4.87 -25.77
CA ASN A 49 -1.44 4.05 -25.63
C ASN A 49 -1.63 2.64 -26.22
N SER A 50 -2.77 2.00 -26.00
CA SER A 50 -3.03 0.64 -26.52
C SER A 50 -3.06 0.60 -28.05
N SER A 51 -3.65 1.61 -28.70
CA SER A 51 -3.66 1.76 -30.16
C SER A 51 -2.25 1.91 -30.74
N MET A 52 -1.38 2.69 -30.07
CA MET A 52 0.02 2.90 -30.48
C MET A 52 0.87 1.63 -30.47
N PHE A 53 0.60 0.69 -29.54
CA PHE A 53 1.37 -0.55 -29.38
C PHE A 53 0.70 -1.80 -29.98
N GLY A 54 -0.44 -1.63 -30.68
CA GLY A 54 -1.14 -2.69 -31.40
C GLY A 54 -1.98 -3.62 -30.54
N PHE A 55 -2.51 -3.12 -29.41
CA PHE A 55 -3.44 -3.86 -28.55
C PHE A 55 -4.89 -3.53 -28.90
N ASP A 56 -5.34 -3.99 -30.07
CA ASP A 56 -6.66 -3.61 -30.63
C ASP A 56 -7.83 -3.95 -29.70
N LEU A 57 -7.82 -5.10 -29.02
CA LEU A 57 -8.91 -5.46 -28.09
C LEU A 57 -8.98 -4.52 -26.88
N ILE A 58 -7.84 -3.96 -26.44
CA ILE A 58 -7.81 -2.97 -25.35
C ILE A 58 -8.33 -1.63 -25.87
N ASP A 59 -7.90 -1.20 -27.06
CA ASP A 59 -8.36 0.04 -27.70
C ASP A 59 -9.90 0.08 -27.82
N HIS A 60 -10.49 -0.94 -28.44
CA HIS A 60 -11.94 -1.02 -28.61
C HIS A 60 -12.68 -1.08 -27.26
N TYR A 61 -12.18 -1.87 -26.30
CA TYR A 61 -12.85 -2.03 -25.02
C TYR A 61 -12.76 -0.77 -24.15
N THR A 62 -11.62 -0.07 -24.16
CA THR A 62 -11.43 1.19 -23.43
C THR A 62 -12.24 2.33 -24.06
N HIS A 63 -12.40 2.34 -25.39
CA HIS A 63 -13.29 3.28 -26.08
C HIS A 63 -14.75 3.15 -25.63
N ASP A 64 -15.27 1.92 -25.49
CA ASP A 64 -16.64 1.69 -25.02
C ASP A 64 -16.82 2.18 -23.58
N LEU A 65 -15.83 1.96 -22.70
CA LEU A 65 -15.85 2.44 -21.32
C LEU A 65 -15.74 3.97 -21.23
N GLU A 66 -14.86 4.57 -22.05
CA GLU A 66 -14.73 6.02 -22.17
C GLU A 66 -16.06 6.65 -22.59
N THR A 67 -16.78 6.03 -23.52
CA THR A 67 -18.12 6.47 -23.94
C THR A 67 -19.12 6.45 -22.78
N VAL A 68 -19.11 5.40 -21.95
CA VAL A 68 -19.97 5.34 -20.75
C VAL A 68 -19.67 6.50 -19.80
N TYR A 69 -18.40 6.78 -19.51
CA TYR A 69 -18.03 7.86 -18.60
C TYR A 69 -18.16 9.27 -19.21
N ASP A 70 -18.12 9.41 -20.53
CA ASP A 70 -18.52 10.65 -21.20
C ASP A 70 -20.01 10.95 -21.00
N LEU A 71 -20.88 9.94 -21.10
CA LEU A 71 -22.30 10.09 -20.79
C LEU A 71 -22.53 10.47 -19.32
N VAL A 72 -21.78 9.86 -18.39
CA VAL A 72 -21.84 10.21 -16.97
C VAL A 72 -21.40 11.64 -16.72
N ARG A 73 -20.26 12.04 -17.30
CA ARG A 73 -19.71 13.40 -17.19
C ARG A 73 -20.68 14.45 -17.73
N ASN A 74 -21.32 14.16 -18.86
CA ASN A 74 -22.30 15.06 -19.48
C ASN A 74 -23.69 15.00 -18.82
N LYS A 75 -23.83 14.33 -17.66
CA LYS A 75 -25.07 14.14 -16.90
C LYS A 75 -26.20 13.49 -17.69
N LYS A 76 -25.87 12.77 -18.76
CA LYS A 76 -26.81 11.96 -19.53
C LYS A 76 -27.05 10.66 -18.76
N LEU A 77 -25.99 9.92 -18.46
CA LEU A 77 -26.09 8.70 -17.66
C LEU A 77 -25.89 9.00 -16.17
N LYS A 78 -26.88 8.68 -15.32
CA LYS A 78 -26.65 8.74 -13.87
C LYS A 78 -25.70 7.62 -13.43
N LEU A 79 -24.68 7.97 -12.63
CA LEU A 79 -23.80 6.96 -12.04
C LEU A 79 -24.58 6.12 -11.01
N THR A 80 -25.05 4.96 -11.44
CA THR A 80 -25.76 3.99 -10.60
C THR A 80 -24.83 2.87 -10.17
N ARG A 81 -25.25 2.10 -9.17
CA ARG A 81 -24.53 0.90 -8.74
C ARG A 81 -24.29 -0.09 -9.88
N GLU A 82 -25.26 -0.24 -10.78
CA GLU A 82 -25.13 -1.11 -11.96
C GLU A 82 -24.00 -0.66 -12.90
N VAL A 83 -23.87 0.65 -13.12
CA VAL A 83 -22.78 1.22 -13.95
C VAL A 83 -21.42 0.98 -13.30
N LEU A 84 -21.30 1.21 -11.98
CA LEU A 84 -20.07 0.97 -11.23
C LEU A 84 -19.68 -0.53 -11.21
N ASP A 85 -20.65 -1.43 -11.02
CA ASP A 85 -20.42 -2.88 -11.01
C ASP A 85 -19.93 -3.38 -12.37
N VAL A 86 -20.54 -2.89 -13.46
CA VAL A 86 -20.07 -3.19 -14.82
C VAL A 86 -18.66 -2.64 -15.04
N THR A 87 -18.41 -1.39 -14.66
CA THR A 87 -17.09 -0.77 -14.87
C THR A 87 -15.98 -1.47 -14.08
N LEU A 88 -16.25 -1.90 -12.85
CA LEU A 88 -15.24 -2.63 -12.05
C LEU A 88 -15.02 -4.05 -12.56
N SER A 89 -16.07 -4.71 -13.10
CA SER A 89 -15.89 -5.96 -13.84
C SER A 89 -15.02 -5.73 -15.10
N SER A 90 -15.15 -4.57 -15.74
CA SER A 90 -14.35 -4.19 -16.89
C SER A 90 -12.88 -3.92 -16.54
N VAL A 91 -12.58 -3.39 -15.35
CA VAL A 91 -11.20 -3.25 -14.84
C VAL A 91 -10.50 -4.60 -14.76
N ASP A 92 -11.15 -5.64 -14.23
CA ASP A 92 -10.56 -6.99 -14.19
C ASP A 92 -10.27 -7.53 -15.59
N HIS A 93 -11.22 -7.31 -16.49
CA HIS A 93 -11.11 -7.76 -17.86
C HIS A 93 -9.98 -7.06 -18.60
N LEU A 94 -9.78 -5.76 -18.34
CA LEU A 94 -8.62 -5.01 -18.85
C LEU A 94 -7.30 -5.63 -18.37
N LYS A 95 -7.20 -6.07 -17.11
CA LYS A 95 -6.00 -6.78 -16.60
C LYS A 95 -5.76 -8.10 -17.35
N LEU A 96 -6.82 -8.84 -17.67
CA LEU A 96 -6.72 -10.08 -18.45
C LEU A 96 -6.36 -9.83 -19.93
N LEU A 97 -6.84 -8.71 -20.49
CA LEU A 97 -6.53 -8.30 -21.86
C LEU A 97 -5.06 -7.90 -22.03
N LEU A 98 -4.35 -7.53 -20.96
CA LEU A 98 -2.91 -7.24 -21.04
C LEU A 98 -2.04 -8.47 -21.38
N ASP A 99 -2.57 -9.68 -21.17
CA ASP A 99 -1.89 -10.93 -21.52
C ASP A 99 -2.43 -11.50 -22.84
N GLU A 100 -1.71 -11.26 -23.94
CA GLU A 100 -2.05 -11.73 -25.29
C GLU A 100 -2.19 -13.27 -25.37
N ASN A 101 -1.63 -14.04 -24.42
CA ASN A 101 -1.80 -15.49 -24.39
C ASN A 101 -3.27 -15.91 -24.18
N ASN A 102 -4.06 -15.05 -23.53
CA ASN A 102 -5.48 -15.30 -23.28
C ASN A 102 -6.32 -15.22 -24.56
N TYR A 103 -5.83 -14.59 -25.63
CA TYR A 103 -6.65 -14.29 -26.82
C TYR A 103 -7.03 -15.54 -27.62
N ASN A 104 -6.30 -16.65 -27.41
CA ASN A 104 -6.58 -17.93 -28.04
C ASN A 104 -7.48 -18.85 -27.20
N ASP A 105 -7.85 -18.44 -25.98
CA ASP A 105 -8.73 -19.20 -25.10
C ASP A 105 -10.21 -18.94 -25.43
N PRO A 106 -10.99 -19.96 -25.84
CA PRO A 106 -12.42 -19.82 -26.12
C PRO A 106 -13.25 -19.31 -24.93
N ASP A 107 -12.87 -19.65 -23.70
CA ASP A 107 -13.58 -19.22 -22.49
C ASP A 107 -13.35 -17.73 -22.25
N PHE A 108 -12.12 -17.26 -22.48
CA PHE A 108 -11.77 -15.83 -22.43
C PHE A 108 -12.56 -15.00 -23.44
N LEU A 109 -12.62 -15.44 -24.71
CA LEU A 109 -13.38 -14.73 -25.75
C LEU A 109 -14.88 -14.70 -25.45
N THR A 110 -15.42 -15.76 -24.84
CA THR A 110 -16.82 -15.81 -24.39
C THR A 110 -17.09 -14.77 -23.30
N LEU A 111 -16.19 -14.69 -22.30
CA LEU A 111 -16.25 -13.68 -21.25
C LEU A 111 -16.14 -12.25 -21.81
N HIS A 112 -15.19 -12.02 -22.73
CA HIS A 112 -14.98 -10.74 -23.39
C HIS A 112 -16.27 -10.26 -24.08
N ASN A 113 -16.87 -11.10 -24.91
CA ASN A 113 -18.09 -10.76 -25.63
C ASN A 113 -19.28 -10.50 -24.69
N ALA A 114 -19.40 -11.26 -23.60
CA ALA A 114 -20.44 -11.05 -22.59
C ALA A 114 -20.30 -9.68 -21.90
N LEU A 115 -19.07 -9.28 -21.56
CA LEU A 115 -18.79 -7.98 -20.96
C LEU A 115 -18.99 -6.81 -21.94
N VAL A 116 -18.51 -6.93 -23.19
CA VAL A 116 -18.79 -5.94 -24.26
C VAL A 116 -20.30 -5.72 -24.42
N SER A 117 -21.09 -6.80 -24.40
CA SER A 117 -22.56 -6.71 -24.48
C SER A 117 -23.16 -5.96 -23.27
N ARG A 118 -22.63 -6.17 -22.06
CA ARG A 118 -23.07 -5.43 -20.85
C ARG A 118 -22.74 -3.95 -20.94
N VAL A 119 -21.53 -3.59 -21.35
CA VAL A 119 -21.11 -2.18 -21.54
C VAL A 119 -21.95 -1.51 -22.64
N SER A 120 -22.12 -2.18 -23.79
CA SER A 120 -22.96 -1.70 -24.90
C SER A 120 -24.43 -1.48 -24.50
N LYS A 121 -24.97 -2.27 -23.56
CA LYS A 121 -26.33 -2.04 -23.04
C LYS A 121 -26.42 -0.72 -22.28
N LEU A 122 -25.42 -0.38 -21.46
CA LEU A 122 -25.39 0.90 -20.74
C LEU A 122 -25.42 2.09 -21.70
N ILE A 123 -24.67 2.01 -22.81
CA ILE A 123 -24.66 3.06 -23.85
C ILE A 123 -26.02 3.18 -24.55
N LYS A 124 -26.74 2.06 -24.76
CA LYS A 124 -28.01 2.04 -25.50
C LYS A 124 -29.24 2.46 -24.69
N VAL A 125 -29.26 2.25 -23.36
CA VAL A 125 -30.37 2.67 -22.48
C VAL A 125 -30.66 4.18 -22.60
N GLU A 126 -29.63 4.94 -22.95
CA GLU A 126 -29.58 6.23 -23.66
C GLU A 126 -30.70 6.63 -24.63
N THR A 127 -30.74 5.89 -25.73
CA THR A 127 -31.26 6.40 -27.01
C THR A 127 -32.77 6.32 -27.13
N VAL A 128 -33.46 5.86 -26.08
CA VAL A 128 -34.91 5.62 -26.08
C VAL A 128 -35.67 6.64 -25.21
N SER A 129 -34.98 7.48 -24.42
CA SER A 129 -35.63 8.34 -23.41
C SER A 129 -35.48 9.84 -23.63
N GLU A 130 -35.28 10.31 -24.86
CA GLU A 130 -35.40 11.74 -25.20
C GLU A 130 -36.62 12.01 -26.08
N ASN A 131 -37.77 12.17 -25.41
CA ASN A 131 -38.87 13.02 -25.88
C ASN A 131 -39.80 13.32 -24.71
N SER A 132 -39.47 14.35 -23.91
CA SER A 132 -40.39 15.45 -23.59
C SER A 132 -39.86 16.35 -22.47
N ASN A 133 -39.82 17.63 -22.82
CA ASN A 133 -40.01 18.82 -21.98
C ASN A 133 -38.84 19.32 -21.12
N GLU A 134 -38.15 20.31 -21.71
CA GLU A 134 -37.61 21.46 -21.01
C GLU A 134 -38.67 22.12 -20.11
N SER A 135 -38.30 22.37 -18.86
CA SER A 135 -38.56 23.67 -18.23
C SER A 135 -37.54 23.93 -17.13
N ASP A 136 -36.92 25.09 -17.29
CA ASP A 136 -35.92 25.74 -16.48
C ASP A 136 -36.43 26.05 -15.06
N GLN A 137 -35.59 25.82 -14.04
CA GLN A 137 -35.45 26.68 -12.87
C GLN A 137 -34.26 26.27 -12.01
N GLY A 138 -33.26 27.16 -11.98
CA GLY A 138 -32.02 27.01 -11.24
C GLY A 138 -32.17 26.96 -9.73
N LYS A 139 -31.24 26.23 -9.11
CA LYS A 139 -30.75 26.48 -7.76
C LYS A 139 -29.23 26.44 -7.78
N VAL A 140 -28.66 27.62 -7.49
CA VAL A 140 -27.24 27.84 -7.22
C VAL A 140 -26.86 27.06 -5.98
N SER A 141 -25.94 26.10 -6.11
CA SER A 141 -25.21 25.51 -4.98
C SER A 141 -23.88 26.25 -4.83
N ILE A 142 -23.59 26.64 -3.58
CA ILE A 142 -22.41 27.37 -3.16
C ILE A 142 -21.18 26.47 -3.42
N GLN A 143 -20.33 26.87 -4.37
CA GLN A 143 -19.01 26.27 -4.58
C GLN A 143 -18.08 26.68 -3.44
N GLU A 144 -17.45 25.69 -2.81
CA GLU A 144 -16.24 25.91 -2.03
C GLU A 144 -15.17 26.46 -2.97
N ILE A 145 -14.70 27.68 -2.68
CA ILE A 145 -13.71 28.39 -3.50
C ILE A 145 -12.36 27.69 -3.29
N GLN A 146 -11.97 26.85 -4.25
CA GLN A 146 -10.56 26.46 -4.43
C GLN A 146 -9.84 27.65 -5.09
N GLU A 147 -8.67 28.02 -4.57
CA GLU A 147 -7.90 29.17 -5.06
C GLU A 147 -7.37 28.90 -6.48
N GLU A 148 -7.95 29.55 -7.49
CA GLU A 148 -7.52 29.48 -8.89
C GLU A 148 -6.25 30.31 -9.14
N LYS A 149 -5.25 29.74 -9.80
CA LYS A 149 -4.00 30.41 -10.17
C LYS A 149 -3.93 30.68 -11.67
N THR A 150 -3.26 31.76 -12.05
CA THR A 150 -3.02 32.08 -13.46
C THR A 150 -1.57 31.72 -13.86
N PHE A 151 -1.45 30.91 -14.90
CA PHE A 151 -0.20 30.51 -15.55
C PHE A 151 -0.08 31.12 -16.94
N PHE A 152 1.16 31.43 -17.32
CA PHE A 152 1.56 31.68 -18.70
C PHE A 152 2.31 30.47 -19.23
N ILE A 153 1.89 29.98 -20.41
CA ILE A 153 2.49 28.84 -21.09
C ILE A 153 2.90 29.29 -22.49
N ARG A 154 4.16 29.10 -22.86
CA ARG A 154 4.66 29.29 -24.22
C ARG A 154 5.11 27.94 -24.76
N PHE A 155 4.46 27.51 -25.84
CA PHE A 155 4.72 26.23 -26.49
C PHE A 155 5.18 26.45 -27.93
N ILE A 156 6.45 26.12 -28.19
CA ILE A 156 7.05 26.15 -29.53
C ILE A 156 7.38 24.71 -29.92
N PRO A 157 6.55 24.06 -30.75
CA PRO A 157 6.85 22.72 -31.26
C PRO A 157 8.16 22.64 -32.01
N SER A 158 8.73 21.44 -32.07
CA SER A 158 9.77 21.13 -33.04
C SER A 158 9.23 21.30 -34.47
N ILE A 159 10.08 21.76 -35.39
CA ILE A 159 9.65 21.99 -36.78
C ILE A 159 9.18 20.70 -37.47
N GLY A 160 9.66 19.54 -37.01
CA GLY A 160 9.30 18.22 -37.52
C GLY A 160 8.17 17.53 -36.77
N ILE A 161 7.47 18.20 -35.85
CA ILE A 161 6.47 17.56 -34.97
C ILE A 161 5.37 16.80 -35.73
N PHE A 162 4.99 17.20 -36.95
CA PHE A 162 3.99 16.43 -37.71
C PHE A 162 4.53 15.09 -38.23
N LYS A 163 5.85 14.94 -38.39
CA LYS A 163 6.48 13.71 -38.89
C LYS A 163 6.47 12.57 -37.88
N ASN A 164 6.37 12.90 -36.58
CA ASN A 164 6.26 11.91 -35.52
C ASN A 164 4.79 11.57 -35.19
N GLY A 165 3.82 12.10 -35.96
CA GLY A 165 2.38 11.87 -35.78
C GLY A 165 1.74 12.72 -34.68
N THR A 166 2.49 13.57 -33.98
CA THR A 166 1.96 14.43 -32.92
C THR A 166 1.17 15.59 -33.51
N ASN A 167 -0.07 15.76 -33.07
CA ASN A 167 -0.90 16.91 -33.40
C ASN A 167 -0.85 17.93 -32.24
N PRO A 168 -0.21 19.11 -32.42
CA PRO A 168 -0.15 20.15 -31.39
C PRO A 168 -1.51 20.59 -30.85
N LEU A 169 -2.58 20.49 -31.65
CA LEU A 169 -3.91 20.91 -31.20
C LEU A 169 -4.45 20.05 -30.05
N TYR A 170 -4.10 18.76 -29.98
CA TYR A 170 -4.52 17.92 -28.86
C TYR A 170 -3.89 18.37 -27.53
N LEU A 171 -2.65 18.85 -27.57
CA LEU A 171 -2.00 19.45 -26.40
C LEU A 171 -2.70 20.74 -25.96
N ILE A 172 -3.21 21.53 -26.92
CA ILE A 172 -3.99 22.74 -26.63
C ILE A 172 -5.36 22.37 -26.02
N ASP A 173 -6.00 21.32 -26.54
CA ASP A 173 -7.27 20.81 -26.00
C ASP A 173 -7.09 20.27 -24.56
N GLU A 174 -5.98 19.57 -24.30
CA GLU A 174 -5.61 19.12 -22.95
C GLU A 174 -5.42 20.31 -21.99
N ILE A 175 -4.78 21.39 -22.43
CA ILE A 175 -4.62 22.62 -21.62
C ILE A 175 -5.98 23.25 -21.31
N HIS A 176 -6.88 23.32 -22.30
CA HIS A 176 -8.25 23.75 -22.07
C HIS A 176 -9.02 22.85 -21.09
N SER A 177 -8.65 21.57 -20.99
CA SER A 177 -9.25 20.64 -20.03
C SER A 177 -8.77 20.84 -18.59
N LEU A 178 -7.64 21.53 -18.38
CA LEU A 178 -7.13 21.88 -17.05
C LEU A 178 -7.82 23.12 -16.47
N GLY A 179 -8.44 23.98 -17.29
CA GLY A 179 -9.10 25.17 -16.79
C GLY A 179 -9.41 26.19 -17.87
N ASN A 180 -9.76 27.41 -17.46
CA ASN A 180 -10.08 28.47 -18.39
C ASN A 180 -8.81 28.98 -19.07
N ALA A 181 -8.66 28.70 -20.37
CA ALA A 181 -7.48 29.09 -21.13
C ALA A 181 -7.80 30.13 -22.21
N LYS A 182 -6.95 31.14 -22.33
CA LYS A 182 -6.92 32.08 -23.44
C LYS A 182 -5.69 31.77 -24.32
N VAL A 183 -5.94 31.28 -25.53
CA VAL A 183 -4.89 30.82 -26.45
C VAL A 183 -4.63 31.85 -27.55
N PHE A 184 -3.37 32.16 -27.78
CA PHE A 184 -2.88 33.00 -28.86
C PHE A 184 -1.97 32.18 -29.78
N VAL A 185 -2.35 32.07 -31.05
CA VAL A 185 -1.56 31.39 -32.08
C VAL A 185 -0.73 32.39 -32.87
N HIS A 186 0.53 32.05 -33.10
CA HIS A 186 1.47 32.90 -33.82
C HIS A 186 1.85 32.28 -35.16
N LEU A 187 1.56 33.01 -36.24
CA LEU A 187 1.71 32.55 -37.63
C LEU A 187 2.95 33.13 -38.34
N ASN A 188 3.82 33.82 -37.60
CA ASN A 188 4.87 34.66 -38.19
C ASN A 188 5.99 33.90 -38.91
N LYS A 189 6.17 32.61 -38.61
CA LYS A 189 7.18 31.76 -39.24
C LYS A 189 6.64 30.97 -40.44
N ILE A 190 5.36 31.16 -40.80
CA ILE A 190 4.80 30.53 -42.00
C ILE A 190 5.46 31.20 -43.22
N PRO A 191 6.21 30.44 -44.05
CA PRO A 191 6.84 30.98 -45.25
C PRO A 191 5.79 31.28 -46.33
N LEU A 192 6.21 31.88 -47.44
CA LEU A 192 5.35 32.07 -48.60
C LEU A 192 4.89 30.72 -49.16
N LEU A 193 3.73 30.70 -49.83
CA LEU A 193 3.09 29.47 -50.31
C LEU A 193 3.99 28.62 -51.25
N ASN A 194 4.93 29.25 -51.94
CA ASN A 194 5.90 28.57 -52.81
C ASN A 194 7.07 27.91 -52.05
N GLU A 195 7.25 28.23 -50.77
CA GLU A 195 8.35 27.77 -49.90
C GLU A 195 7.86 26.96 -48.69
N ILE A 196 6.54 26.80 -48.54
CA ILE A 196 5.94 26.05 -47.42
C ILE A 196 6.04 24.54 -47.64
N ASP A 197 6.58 23.83 -46.66
CA ASP A 197 6.51 22.37 -46.58
C ASP A 197 5.32 22.00 -45.67
N PRO A 198 4.25 21.37 -46.20
CA PRO A 198 3.07 21.02 -45.41
C PRO A 198 3.35 19.97 -44.32
N LEU A 199 4.51 19.31 -44.34
CA LEU A 199 4.92 18.34 -43.32
C LEU A 199 5.68 18.97 -42.14
N LEU A 200 5.85 20.30 -42.12
CA LEU A 200 6.56 21.02 -41.07
C LEU A 200 5.63 21.95 -40.29
N CYS A 201 5.88 22.08 -38.98
CA CYS A 201 5.15 22.99 -38.11
C CYS A 201 5.87 24.34 -38.00
N TYR A 202 5.17 25.41 -38.41
CA TYR A 202 5.67 26.79 -38.36
C TYR A 202 4.97 27.64 -37.29
N THR A 203 3.99 27.10 -36.59
CA THR A 203 3.20 27.83 -35.59
C THR A 203 3.73 27.57 -34.19
N TYR A 204 3.47 28.52 -33.30
CA TYR A 204 3.67 28.35 -31.86
C TYR A 204 2.53 29.05 -31.10
N TRP A 205 2.38 28.72 -29.82
CA TRP A 205 1.28 29.20 -29.00
C TRP A 205 1.79 29.89 -27.73
N GLU A 206 1.08 30.94 -27.35
CA GLU A 206 1.16 31.56 -26.04
C GLU A 206 -0.21 31.47 -25.39
N ILE A 207 -0.27 30.97 -24.16
CA ILE A 207 -1.50 30.56 -23.51
C ILE A 207 -1.51 31.14 -22.09
N ILE A 208 -2.65 31.71 -21.71
CA ILE A 208 -2.92 32.13 -20.35
C ILE A 208 -3.93 31.14 -19.79
N LEU A 209 -3.51 30.33 -18.82
CA LEU A 209 -4.34 29.30 -18.21
C LEU A 209 -4.68 29.70 -16.78
N VAL A 210 -5.97 29.73 -16.46
CA VAL A 210 -6.46 29.80 -15.08
C VAL A 210 -6.90 28.41 -14.66
N THR A 211 -6.31 27.89 -13.60
CA THR A 211 -6.58 26.53 -13.12
C THR A 211 -6.31 26.39 -11.62
N ASN A 212 -6.98 25.42 -11.00
CA ASN A 212 -6.67 24.91 -9.66
C ASN A 212 -5.59 23.82 -9.68
N HIS A 213 -5.14 23.38 -10.86
CA HIS A 213 -4.08 22.39 -11.05
C HIS A 213 -2.68 22.98 -10.82
N ASN A 214 -1.74 22.12 -10.44
CA ASN A 214 -0.37 22.52 -10.13
C ASN A 214 0.54 22.54 -11.37
N TYR A 215 1.79 22.97 -11.21
CA TYR A 215 2.77 23.01 -12.32
C TYR A 215 3.01 21.63 -12.95
N ALA A 216 3.06 20.56 -12.16
CA ALA A 216 3.33 19.22 -12.65
C ALA A 216 2.19 18.75 -13.58
N ASP A 217 0.94 18.97 -13.19
CA ASP A 217 -0.23 18.64 -14.01
C ASP A 217 -0.19 19.33 -15.40
N ILE A 218 0.29 20.58 -15.45
CA ILE A 218 0.45 21.34 -16.69
C ILE A 218 1.66 20.86 -17.50
N SER A 219 2.76 20.51 -16.81
CA SER A 219 4.00 20.03 -17.44
C SER A 219 3.84 18.66 -18.07
N ASP A 220 3.05 17.78 -17.45
CA ASP A 220 2.80 16.41 -17.91
C ASP A 220 2.16 16.36 -19.30
N ILE A 221 1.34 17.37 -19.67
CA ILE A 221 0.79 17.50 -21.03
C ILE A 221 1.92 17.47 -22.08
N PHE A 222 3.07 18.06 -21.77
CA PHE A 222 4.16 18.22 -22.73
C PHE A 222 5.24 17.15 -22.63
N ILE A 223 5.09 16.13 -21.78
CA ILE A 223 6.14 15.15 -21.47
C ILE A 223 6.72 14.45 -22.72
N PHE A 224 5.87 14.18 -23.71
CA PHE A 224 6.27 13.49 -24.95
C PHE A 224 6.90 14.42 -26.00
N VAL A 225 6.82 15.74 -25.80
CA VAL A 225 7.34 16.74 -26.73
C VAL A 225 8.45 17.61 -26.12
N GLU A 226 8.68 17.54 -24.81
CA GLU A 226 9.65 18.38 -24.09
C GLU A 226 11.09 18.22 -24.57
N GLY A 227 11.46 17.02 -25.03
CA GLY A 227 12.81 16.75 -25.56
C GLY A 227 13.11 17.42 -26.91
N GLU A 228 12.09 17.78 -27.69
CA GLU A 228 12.24 18.36 -29.04
C GLU A 228 11.63 19.75 -29.19
N SER A 229 10.69 20.12 -28.32
CA SER A 229 9.94 21.37 -28.34
C SER A 229 10.41 22.29 -27.21
N THR A 230 10.29 23.60 -27.40
CA THR A 230 10.56 24.57 -26.34
C THR A 230 9.28 24.89 -25.58
N ILE A 231 9.22 24.49 -24.32
CA ILE A 231 8.10 24.77 -23.42
C ILE A 231 8.57 25.70 -22.30
N GLN A 232 7.80 26.73 -22.01
CA GLN A 232 8.00 27.61 -20.87
C GLN A 232 6.68 27.76 -20.13
N ILE A 233 6.63 27.30 -18.88
CA ILE A 233 5.46 27.41 -18.00
C ILE A 233 5.85 28.27 -16.80
N GLN A 234 5.10 29.32 -16.51
CA GLN A 234 5.39 30.24 -15.41
C GLN A 234 4.09 30.68 -14.73
N SER A 235 4.01 30.57 -13.40
CA SER A 235 2.92 31.20 -12.63
C SER A 235 3.09 32.73 -12.68
N ILE A 236 2.03 33.44 -13.07
CA ILE A 236 2.01 34.91 -13.21
C ILE A 236 1.13 35.59 -12.18
N ALA A 237 0.15 34.88 -11.59
CA ALA A 237 -0.64 35.35 -10.46
C ALA A 237 -1.24 34.18 -9.67
N GLU A 238 -1.47 34.42 -8.37
CA GLU A 238 -2.18 33.50 -7.47
C GLU A 238 -3.70 33.71 -7.51
N ASP A 239 -4.18 34.59 -8.38
CA ASP A 239 -5.59 34.93 -8.58
C ASP A 239 -5.97 34.68 -10.05
N ASN A 240 -7.27 34.52 -10.36
CA ASN A 240 -7.80 34.45 -11.72
C ASN A 240 -7.72 35.81 -12.43
N LEU A 241 -6.76 35.97 -13.35
CA LEU A 241 -6.61 37.19 -14.15
C LEU A 241 -7.55 37.24 -15.36
N LEU A 242 -8.16 36.12 -15.78
CA LEU A 242 -9.10 36.11 -16.89
C LEU A 242 -10.48 36.67 -16.53
N ASP A 243 -10.77 36.82 -15.23
CA ASP A 243 -11.94 37.55 -14.73
C ASP A 243 -11.73 39.08 -14.68
N ASP A 244 -10.50 39.57 -14.86
CA ASP A 244 -10.19 41.00 -14.91
C ASP A 244 -10.37 41.55 -16.35
N ASP A 245 -11.45 42.31 -16.55
CA ASP A 245 -11.79 42.93 -17.84
C ASP A 245 -10.65 43.80 -18.41
N TYR A 246 -9.86 44.46 -17.56
CA TYR A 246 -8.72 45.25 -18.01
C TYR A 246 -7.59 44.34 -18.52
N PHE A 247 -7.25 43.29 -17.77
CA PHE A 247 -6.23 42.31 -18.18
C PHE A 247 -6.60 41.66 -19.51
N VAL A 248 -7.83 41.15 -19.64
CA VAL A 248 -8.30 40.48 -20.87
C VAL A 248 -8.33 41.44 -22.05
N SER A 249 -8.80 42.68 -21.86
CA SER A 249 -8.85 43.66 -22.95
C SER A 249 -7.47 44.12 -23.40
N GLU A 250 -6.54 44.34 -22.47
CA GLU A 250 -5.18 44.81 -22.76
C GLU A 250 -4.33 43.71 -23.42
N ILE A 251 -4.41 42.46 -22.92
CA ILE A 251 -3.67 41.36 -23.53
C ILE A 251 -4.19 41.01 -24.92
N THR A 252 -5.52 41.08 -25.12
CA THR A 252 -6.14 40.90 -26.44
C THR A 252 -5.76 42.04 -27.40
N ARG A 253 -5.60 43.27 -26.90
CA ARG A 253 -5.14 44.42 -27.68
C ARG A 253 -3.69 44.25 -28.12
N ILE A 254 -2.81 43.84 -27.19
CA ILE A 254 -1.38 43.64 -27.47
C ILE A 254 -1.19 42.47 -28.43
N ALA A 255 -1.92 41.37 -28.27
CA ALA A 255 -1.89 40.24 -29.20
C ALA A 255 -2.27 40.62 -30.66
N LYS A 256 -3.06 41.70 -30.85
CA LYS A 256 -3.41 42.22 -32.18
C LYS A 256 -2.35 43.13 -32.78
N ILE A 257 -1.54 43.80 -31.95
CA ILE A 257 -0.58 44.83 -32.38
C ILE A 257 0.84 44.25 -32.48
N GLN A 258 1.21 43.41 -31.51
CA GLN A 258 2.52 42.78 -31.42
C GLN A 258 2.46 41.33 -31.90
N LYS A 259 3.53 40.93 -32.58
CA LYS A 259 3.70 39.59 -33.14
C LYS A 259 4.10 38.54 -32.11
N ASP A 260 4.49 38.95 -30.90
CA ASP A 260 4.92 38.08 -29.81
C ASP A 260 4.58 38.82 -28.50
N ILE A 261 3.77 38.22 -27.62
CA ILE A 261 3.33 38.87 -26.38
C ILE A 261 4.46 38.77 -25.37
N GLY A 262 4.97 37.55 -25.14
CA GLY A 262 6.10 37.27 -24.26
C GLY A 262 5.80 37.42 -22.76
N LEU A 263 6.45 36.58 -21.95
CA LEU A 263 6.24 36.50 -20.49
C LEU A 263 6.38 37.86 -19.78
N ALA A 264 7.41 38.65 -20.12
CA ALA A 264 7.67 39.93 -19.46
C ALA A 264 6.54 40.96 -19.67
N THR A 265 5.91 40.95 -20.85
CA THR A 265 4.78 41.82 -21.15
C THR A 265 3.54 41.37 -20.38
N VAL A 266 3.27 40.07 -20.35
CA VAL A 266 2.14 39.50 -19.58
C VAL A 266 2.27 39.80 -18.09
N GLN A 267 3.47 39.63 -17.52
CA GLN A 267 3.75 39.97 -16.12
C GLN A 267 3.52 41.47 -15.83
N LYS A 268 3.95 42.35 -16.73
CA LYS A 268 3.72 43.80 -16.56
C LYS A 268 2.23 44.15 -16.57
N ILE A 269 1.44 43.55 -17.47
CA ILE A 269 -0.02 43.77 -17.53
C ILE A 269 -0.70 43.22 -16.27
N ALA A 270 -0.26 42.04 -15.78
CA ALA A 270 -0.75 41.45 -14.54
C ALA A 270 -0.44 42.35 -13.33
N GLU A 271 0.75 42.91 -13.23
CA GLU A 271 1.11 43.88 -12.18
C GLU A 271 0.25 45.16 -12.25
N ASP A 272 -0.01 45.67 -13.45
CA ASP A 272 -0.82 46.87 -13.65
C ASP A 272 -2.31 46.62 -13.35
N ALA A 273 -2.82 45.42 -13.65
CA ALA A 273 -4.15 44.96 -13.22
C ALA A 273 -4.22 44.86 -11.68
N LYS A 274 -3.22 44.25 -11.05
CA LYS A 274 -3.13 44.13 -9.59
C LYS A 274 -3.04 45.49 -8.89
N LYS A 275 -2.28 46.45 -9.42
CA LYS A 275 -2.21 47.83 -8.90
C LYS A 275 -3.57 48.55 -8.98
N ARG A 276 -4.32 48.35 -10.06
CA ARG A 276 -5.68 48.90 -10.21
C ARG A 276 -6.65 48.27 -9.21
N PHE A 277 -6.55 46.96 -9.00
CA PHE A 277 -7.35 46.22 -8.02
C PHE A 277 -7.01 46.59 -6.56
N LEU A 278 -5.74 46.87 -6.25
CA LEU A 278 -5.30 47.37 -4.94
C LEU A 278 -5.78 48.80 -4.67
N GLN A 279 -5.92 49.65 -5.70
CA GLN A 279 -6.49 50.98 -5.55
C GLN A 279 -8.01 50.97 -5.30
N SER A 280 -8.73 49.95 -5.79
CA SER A 280 -10.16 49.77 -5.50
C SER A 280 -10.42 49.06 -4.16
N LYS A 281 -9.51 48.18 -3.70
CA LYS A 281 -9.61 47.46 -2.41
C LYS A 281 -8.99 48.16 -1.19
N ALA A 282 -8.32 49.31 -1.34
CA ALA A 282 -7.78 50.08 -0.21
C ALA A 282 -8.86 50.62 0.77
N ALA A 283 -10.15 50.45 0.47
CA ALA A 283 -11.26 50.76 1.37
C ALA A 283 -11.67 49.62 2.31
N THR A 284 -11.22 48.37 2.13
CA THR A 284 -11.81 47.25 2.88
C THR A 284 -10.80 46.17 3.26
N ILE A 285 -10.24 46.38 4.45
CA ILE A 285 -9.90 45.37 5.48
C ILE A 285 -8.58 44.59 5.30
N LYS A 286 -7.65 44.97 6.17
CA LYS A 286 -6.45 44.24 6.64
C LYS A 286 -6.81 43.01 7.49
N ARG A 287 -5.85 42.07 7.49
CA ARG A 287 -5.60 40.91 8.38
C ARG A 287 -6.12 39.60 7.80
N ASP A 288 -5.44 38.46 7.86
CA ASP A 288 -4.08 38.01 8.21
C ASP A 288 -4.12 36.50 7.85
N LYS A 289 -3.12 35.94 7.16
CA LYS A 289 -2.27 34.85 7.70
C LYS A 289 -1.41 34.15 6.63
N VAL A 290 -0.12 34.17 7.00
CA VAL A 290 1.05 33.38 6.66
C VAL A 290 0.78 31.93 6.22
N GLY A 291 1.27 31.56 5.04
CA GLY A 291 1.27 30.20 4.49
C GLY A 291 2.52 29.38 4.87
N LEU A 292 2.30 28.07 5.03
CA LEU A 292 3.31 27.02 5.17
C LEU A 292 3.85 26.63 3.78
N LYS A 293 5.15 26.36 3.70
CA LYS A 293 5.84 25.94 2.46
C LYS A 293 5.54 24.47 2.14
N ASP A 294 4.96 24.21 0.98
CA ASP A 294 4.93 22.88 0.37
C ASP A 294 6.34 22.48 -0.09
N THR A 295 6.76 21.28 0.33
CA THR A 295 7.93 20.60 -0.20
C THR A 295 7.41 19.46 -1.08
N SER A 296 7.43 19.67 -2.40
CA SER A 296 7.11 18.64 -3.38
C SER A 296 8.10 17.49 -3.25
N ILE A 297 7.63 16.34 -2.77
CA ILE A 297 8.43 15.11 -2.66
C ILE A 297 8.64 14.57 -4.08
N SER A 298 9.86 14.65 -4.60
CA SER A 298 10.25 14.00 -5.84
C SER A 298 10.37 12.49 -5.61
N SER A 299 9.39 11.69 -6.05
CA SER A 299 9.46 10.23 -5.97
C SER A 299 10.25 9.63 -7.15
N ILE A 300 11.14 8.68 -6.88
CA ILE A 300 11.92 7.95 -7.90
C ILE A 300 11.55 6.47 -7.84
N ARG A 301 11.14 5.88 -8.97
CA ARG A 301 10.82 4.46 -9.06
C ARG A 301 12.09 3.62 -9.16
N VAL A 302 12.25 2.65 -8.29
CA VAL A 302 13.42 1.76 -8.22
C VAL A 302 12.96 0.30 -8.29
N SER A 303 13.66 -0.55 -9.03
CA SER A 303 13.32 -1.98 -9.10
C SER A 303 13.61 -2.71 -7.78
N SER A 304 12.79 -3.70 -7.45
CA SER A 304 12.94 -4.51 -6.23
C SER A 304 14.34 -5.12 -6.09
N GLU A 305 14.90 -5.63 -7.20
CA GLU A 305 16.23 -6.24 -7.22
C GLU A 305 17.35 -5.29 -6.78
N LYS A 306 17.22 -3.98 -7.09
CA LYS A 306 18.20 -2.97 -6.67
C LYS A 306 18.09 -2.68 -5.18
N LEU A 307 16.87 -2.65 -4.64
CA LEU A 307 16.63 -2.49 -3.21
C LEU A 307 17.15 -3.71 -2.42
N ASP A 308 16.90 -4.92 -2.92
CA ASP A 308 17.44 -6.15 -2.33
C ASP A 308 18.98 -6.14 -2.33
N SER A 309 19.60 -5.69 -3.42
CA SER A 309 21.05 -5.52 -3.53
C SER A 309 21.58 -4.48 -2.54
N LEU A 310 20.90 -3.34 -2.40
CA LEU A 310 21.22 -2.31 -1.39
C LEU A 310 21.18 -2.91 0.03
N MET A 311 20.14 -3.68 0.35
CA MET A 311 20.02 -4.33 1.66
C MET A 311 21.12 -5.36 1.90
N ASN A 312 21.52 -6.11 0.88
CA ASN A 312 22.66 -7.03 0.98
C ASN A 312 23.98 -6.29 1.25
N LEU A 313 24.24 -5.18 0.55
CA LEU A 313 25.44 -4.36 0.77
C LEU A 313 25.46 -3.74 2.17
N VAL A 314 24.32 -3.21 2.63
CA VAL A 314 24.17 -2.68 4.00
C VAL A 314 24.44 -3.79 5.03
N SER A 315 23.94 -4.99 4.79
CA SER A 315 24.18 -6.15 5.65
C SER A 315 25.65 -6.54 5.73
N GLU A 316 26.35 -6.55 4.60
CA GLU A 316 27.79 -6.81 4.53
C GLU A 316 28.63 -5.70 5.18
N LEU A 317 28.19 -4.44 5.05
CA LEU A 317 28.83 -3.30 5.72
C LEU A 317 28.72 -3.42 7.24
N VAL A 318 27.52 -3.73 7.77
CA VAL A 318 27.31 -3.94 9.22
C VAL A 318 28.19 -5.08 9.72
N THR A 319 28.27 -6.18 8.95
CA THR A 319 29.17 -7.31 9.27
C THR A 319 30.63 -6.87 9.32
N THR A 320 31.08 -6.09 8.31
CA THR A 320 32.45 -5.59 8.21
C THR A 320 32.79 -4.63 9.35
N GLN A 321 31.85 -3.76 9.71
CA GLN A 321 31.97 -2.83 10.84
C GLN A 321 32.07 -3.57 12.18
N ALA A 322 31.29 -4.64 12.38
CA ALA A 322 31.42 -5.49 13.55
C ALA A 322 32.82 -6.13 13.64
N ARG A 323 33.38 -6.58 12.50
CA ARG A 323 34.76 -7.09 12.44
C ARG A 323 35.80 -6.04 12.82
N LEU A 324 35.64 -4.83 12.31
CA LEU A 324 36.53 -3.71 12.62
C LEU A 324 36.51 -3.40 14.13
N SER A 325 35.32 -3.43 14.73
CA SER A 325 35.15 -3.15 16.17
C SER A 325 35.80 -4.22 17.04
N LEU A 326 35.58 -5.50 16.69
CA LEU A 326 36.23 -6.62 17.38
C LEU A 326 37.76 -6.55 17.26
N PHE A 327 38.28 -6.25 16.06
CA PHE A 327 39.71 -6.11 15.85
C PHE A 327 40.30 -4.94 16.63
N ALA A 328 39.61 -3.80 16.66
CA ALA A 328 40.04 -2.62 17.42
C ALA A 328 40.11 -2.91 18.93
N GLU A 329 39.10 -3.63 19.45
CA GLU A 329 39.02 -4.02 20.86
C GLU A 329 40.12 -5.05 21.23
N GLN A 330 40.29 -6.09 20.43
CA GLN A 330 41.29 -7.14 20.69
C GLN A 330 42.73 -6.62 20.67
N ASN A 331 43.03 -5.67 19.77
CA ASN A 331 44.39 -5.16 19.60
C ASN A 331 44.68 -3.90 20.44
N ASN A 332 43.68 -3.35 21.15
CA ASN A 332 43.80 -2.15 21.98
C ASN A 332 44.55 -0.99 21.30
N ILE A 333 44.33 -0.78 20.00
CA ILE A 333 45.07 0.23 19.22
C ILE A 333 44.51 1.62 19.54
N PRO A 334 45.27 2.52 20.19
CA PRO A 334 44.78 3.85 20.55
C PRO A 334 44.39 4.66 19.30
N GLY A 335 43.19 5.23 19.31
CA GLY A 335 42.62 5.99 18.19
C GLY A 335 41.81 5.15 17.19
N LEU A 336 42.09 3.85 17.04
CA LEU A 336 41.30 2.97 16.18
C LEU A 336 39.91 2.70 16.77
N THR A 337 39.80 2.59 18.09
CA THR A 337 38.51 2.42 18.79
C THR A 337 37.55 3.58 18.46
N GLY A 338 38.01 4.83 18.55
CA GLY A 338 37.19 6.00 18.22
C GLY A 338 36.79 6.08 16.74
N ILE A 339 37.67 5.64 15.83
CA ILE A 339 37.34 5.52 14.41
C ILE A 339 36.27 4.42 14.21
N SER A 340 36.42 3.28 14.88
CA SER A 340 35.48 2.16 14.80
C SER A 340 34.09 2.54 15.31
N GLU A 341 34.01 3.27 16.43
CA GLU A 341 32.75 3.83 16.96
C GLU A 341 32.09 4.79 15.96
N ASN A 342 32.87 5.63 15.28
CA ASN A 342 32.34 6.53 14.27
C ASN A 342 31.83 5.77 13.03
N VAL A 343 32.56 4.75 12.58
CA VAL A 343 32.10 3.86 11.49
C VAL A 343 30.82 3.14 11.91
N GLN A 344 30.72 2.65 13.15
CA GLN A 344 29.50 2.06 13.69
C GLN A 344 28.31 3.03 13.62
N LYS A 345 28.51 4.28 14.03
CA LYS A 345 27.46 5.31 13.97
C LYS A 345 27.02 5.58 12.52
N LEU A 346 27.96 5.76 11.59
CA LEU A 346 27.65 6.02 10.18
C LEU A 346 26.99 4.81 9.51
N SER A 347 27.46 3.60 9.78
CA SER A 347 26.85 2.36 9.29
C SER A 347 25.43 2.20 9.81
N ARG A 348 25.16 2.54 11.08
CA ARG A 348 23.80 2.56 11.64
C ARG A 348 22.91 3.57 10.91
N GLN A 349 23.39 4.79 10.70
CA GLN A 349 22.62 5.82 9.98
C GLN A 349 22.32 5.42 8.54
N LEU A 350 23.31 4.91 7.80
CA LEU A 350 23.13 4.45 6.42
C LEU A 350 22.12 3.30 6.36
N ARG A 351 22.20 2.38 7.31
CA ARG A 351 21.28 1.25 7.45
C ARG A 351 19.85 1.74 7.68
N ASP A 352 19.65 2.63 8.64
CA ASP A 352 18.32 3.14 8.98
C ASP A 352 17.70 3.91 7.79
N THR A 353 18.50 4.69 7.05
CA THR A 353 18.08 5.32 5.79
C THR A 353 17.74 4.29 4.71
N ALA A 354 18.56 3.26 4.52
CA ALA A 354 18.28 2.22 3.54
C ALA A 354 16.97 1.49 3.85
N PHE A 355 16.68 1.22 5.13
CA PHE A 355 15.39 0.65 5.53
C PHE A 355 14.22 1.57 5.18
N SER A 356 14.31 2.87 5.48
CA SER A 356 13.21 3.81 5.14
C SER A 356 12.89 3.85 3.64
N ILE A 357 13.85 3.51 2.77
CA ILE A 357 13.62 3.45 1.32
C ILE A 357 12.85 2.19 0.90
N VAL A 358 12.92 1.11 1.70
CA VAL A 358 12.28 -0.19 1.41
C VAL A 358 10.86 -0.28 1.98
N LEU A 359 10.53 0.53 2.98
CA LEU A 359 9.18 0.58 3.53
C LEU A 359 8.21 1.14 2.50
N ILE A 360 7.04 0.53 2.42
CA ILE A 360 5.95 0.97 1.54
C ILE A 360 4.67 1.16 2.37
N PRO A 361 3.80 2.13 2.03
CA PRO A 361 2.55 2.35 2.75
C PRO A 361 1.59 1.14 2.70
N ILE A 362 0.86 0.89 3.79
CA ILE A 362 -0.21 -0.12 3.86
C ILE A 362 -1.37 0.22 2.90
N GLU A 363 -1.51 1.49 2.50
CA GLU A 363 -2.50 1.97 1.55
C GLU A 363 -2.64 1.10 0.29
N ASN A 364 -1.52 0.56 -0.22
CA ASN A 364 -1.49 -0.28 -1.42
C ASN A 364 -2.37 -1.54 -1.29
N MET A 365 -2.64 -2.01 -0.07
CA MET A 365 -3.51 -3.17 0.16
C MET A 365 -4.99 -2.79 0.28
N LEU A 366 -5.31 -1.52 0.52
CA LEU A 366 -6.66 -1.08 0.89
C LEU A 366 -7.65 -1.22 -0.25
N THR A 367 -7.23 -0.96 -1.49
CA THR A 367 -8.06 -1.12 -2.70
C THR A 367 -8.65 -2.53 -2.77
N ARG A 368 -7.81 -3.55 -2.49
CA ARG A 368 -8.22 -4.96 -2.48
C ARG A 368 -9.22 -5.27 -1.37
N PHE A 369 -9.04 -4.67 -0.19
CA PHE A 369 -9.94 -4.89 0.95
C PHE A 369 -11.28 -4.19 0.78
N GLN A 370 -11.29 -2.94 0.31
CA GLN A 370 -12.51 -2.20 -0.01
C GLN A 370 -13.37 -2.99 -1.00
N ARG A 371 -12.73 -3.51 -2.05
CA ARG A 371 -13.39 -4.35 -3.04
C ARG A 371 -13.94 -5.65 -2.46
N LEU A 372 -13.14 -6.37 -1.65
CA LEU A 372 -13.61 -7.58 -0.96
C LEU A 372 -14.84 -7.30 -0.10
N VAL A 373 -14.82 -6.21 0.68
CA VAL A 373 -15.94 -5.83 1.54
C VAL A 373 -17.18 -5.57 0.72
N ARG A 374 -17.05 -4.86 -0.40
CA ARG A 374 -18.16 -4.57 -1.29
C ARG A 374 -18.76 -5.81 -1.93
N ASP A 375 -17.93 -6.66 -2.54
CA ASP A 375 -18.39 -7.83 -3.27
C ASP A 375 -19.10 -8.80 -2.32
N LEU A 376 -18.56 -8.98 -1.11
CA LEU A 376 -19.16 -9.84 -0.09
C LEU A 376 -20.39 -9.20 0.60
N SER A 377 -20.40 -7.88 0.79
CA SER A 377 -21.58 -7.12 1.22
C SER A 377 -22.76 -7.35 0.28
N ASN A 378 -22.51 -7.37 -1.03
CA ASN A 378 -23.50 -7.67 -2.06
C ASN A 378 -23.98 -9.11 -2.03
N GLU A 379 -23.06 -10.06 -1.95
CA GLU A 379 -23.37 -11.50 -1.90
C GLU A 379 -24.24 -11.85 -0.67
N LEU A 380 -23.87 -11.33 0.51
CA LEU A 380 -24.57 -11.57 1.77
C LEU A 380 -25.77 -10.66 1.99
N LYS A 381 -26.00 -9.67 1.11
CA LYS A 381 -27.04 -8.63 1.24
C LYS A 381 -26.97 -7.85 2.56
N LYS A 382 -25.76 -7.61 3.08
CA LYS A 382 -25.52 -6.81 4.29
C LYS A 382 -24.97 -5.44 3.88
N ASP A 383 -25.56 -4.35 4.36
CA ASP A 383 -25.08 -2.99 4.08
C ASP A 383 -23.93 -2.65 5.03
N VAL A 384 -22.69 -2.56 4.52
CA VAL A 384 -21.48 -2.39 5.33
C VAL A 384 -20.55 -1.35 4.70
N VAL A 385 -20.02 -0.46 5.53
CA VAL A 385 -18.98 0.51 5.16
C VAL A 385 -17.62 0.07 5.68
N PHE A 386 -16.58 0.22 4.86
CA PHE A 386 -15.19 -0.01 5.24
C PHE A 386 -14.48 1.33 5.46
N VAL A 387 -13.95 1.55 6.66
CA VAL A 387 -13.27 2.79 7.06
C VAL A 387 -11.79 2.50 7.35
N THR A 388 -10.92 3.39 6.91
CA THR A 388 -9.46 3.20 7.07
C THR A 388 -8.85 4.40 7.79
N GLU A 389 -8.04 4.14 8.81
CA GLU A 389 -7.28 5.16 9.57
C GLU A 389 -5.79 4.78 9.58
N GLY A 390 -4.89 5.74 9.34
CA GLY A 390 -3.44 5.50 9.36
C GLY A 390 -2.92 4.64 8.21
N ALA A 391 -3.58 4.71 7.04
CA ALA A 391 -3.20 3.98 5.81
C ALA A 391 -1.78 4.29 5.32
N ASP A 392 -1.27 5.46 5.68
CA ASP A 392 0.08 5.98 5.42
C ASP A 392 1.17 5.30 6.25
N THR A 393 0.80 4.47 7.23
CA THR A 393 1.76 3.67 8.00
C THR A 393 2.56 2.77 7.05
N GLU A 394 3.88 2.84 7.12
CA GLU A 394 4.80 2.17 6.21
C GLU A 394 5.28 0.84 6.83
N LEU A 395 5.44 -0.17 5.98
CA LEU A 395 5.85 -1.50 6.37
C LEU A 395 6.69 -2.16 5.27
N ASP A 396 7.53 -3.12 5.64
CA ASP A 396 8.32 -3.90 4.69
C ASP A 396 7.40 -4.61 3.67
N LYS A 397 7.75 -4.49 2.38
CA LYS A 397 6.97 -5.08 1.28
C LYS A 397 6.70 -6.58 1.46
N THR A 398 7.66 -7.34 1.96
CA THR A 398 7.49 -8.79 2.16
C THR A 398 6.48 -9.10 3.27
N ILE A 399 6.41 -8.24 4.30
CA ILE A 399 5.41 -8.33 5.36
C ILE A 399 4.02 -7.98 4.78
N ILE A 400 3.90 -6.90 4.01
CA ILE A 400 2.65 -6.50 3.33
C ILE A 400 2.11 -7.65 2.46
N GLU A 401 2.94 -8.23 1.59
CA GLU A 401 2.54 -9.34 0.72
C GLU A 401 2.05 -10.55 1.52
N SER A 402 2.75 -10.90 2.60
CA SER A 402 2.40 -12.03 3.46
C SER A 402 1.14 -11.78 4.30
N LEU A 403 0.84 -10.52 4.60
CA LEU A 403 -0.28 -10.09 5.43
C LEU A 403 -1.61 -10.01 4.66
N SER A 404 -1.57 -9.92 3.33
CA SER A 404 -2.77 -9.77 2.49
C SER A 404 -3.81 -10.85 2.72
N ASP A 405 -3.40 -12.11 2.68
CA ASP A 405 -4.29 -13.24 2.90
C ASP A 405 -4.89 -13.30 4.32
N PRO A 406 -4.08 -13.18 5.41
CA PRO A 406 -4.60 -13.06 6.77
C PRO A 406 -5.68 -11.98 6.96
N LEU A 407 -5.41 -10.75 6.50
CA LEU A 407 -6.35 -9.64 6.68
C LEU A 407 -7.65 -9.86 5.90
N MET A 408 -7.56 -10.34 4.65
CA MET A 408 -8.76 -10.69 3.87
C MET A 408 -9.64 -11.69 4.61
N HIS A 409 -9.04 -12.69 5.26
CA HIS A 409 -9.78 -13.69 6.00
C HIS A 409 -10.44 -13.13 7.27
N ILE A 410 -9.75 -12.25 8.00
CA ILE A 410 -10.33 -11.55 9.16
C ILE A 410 -11.51 -10.68 8.74
N ILE A 411 -11.35 -9.89 7.67
CA ILE A 411 -12.40 -9.01 7.15
C ILE A 411 -13.61 -9.84 6.69
N ARG A 412 -13.36 -10.97 6.01
CA ARG A 412 -14.43 -11.91 5.62
C ARG A 412 -15.20 -12.43 6.83
N ASN A 413 -14.51 -12.89 7.88
CA ASN A 413 -15.18 -13.39 9.09
C ASN A 413 -16.00 -12.29 9.78
N SER A 414 -15.50 -11.05 9.75
CA SER A 414 -16.22 -9.87 10.25
C SER A 414 -17.54 -9.67 9.47
N LEU A 415 -17.52 -9.84 8.15
CA LEU A 415 -18.72 -9.72 7.29
C LEU A 415 -19.68 -10.91 7.41
N ASP A 416 -19.17 -12.14 7.35
CA ASP A 416 -19.96 -13.36 7.37
C ASP A 416 -20.65 -13.58 8.72
N HIS A 417 -19.88 -13.48 9.81
CA HIS A 417 -20.30 -13.86 11.15
C HIS A 417 -20.40 -12.70 12.14
N GLY A 418 -19.59 -11.65 11.97
CA GLY A 418 -19.59 -10.49 12.88
C GLY A 418 -20.83 -9.61 12.68
N ILE A 419 -20.96 -9.02 11.49
CA ILE A 419 -22.03 -8.06 11.18
C ILE A 419 -23.39 -8.75 11.05
N GLU A 420 -24.38 -8.31 11.82
CA GLU A 420 -25.75 -8.82 11.75
C GLU A 420 -26.53 -8.26 10.54
N GLU A 421 -27.67 -8.88 10.20
CA GLU A 421 -28.57 -8.35 9.17
C GLU A 421 -29.18 -7.00 9.59
N ALA A 422 -29.47 -6.13 8.62
CA ALA A 422 -30.00 -4.78 8.87
C ALA A 422 -31.23 -4.75 9.79
N GLN A 423 -32.14 -5.73 9.66
CA GLN A 423 -33.32 -5.82 10.51
C GLN A 423 -32.97 -6.16 11.97
N GLU A 424 -31.99 -7.03 12.18
CA GLU A 424 -31.53 -7.42 13.51
C GLU A 424 -30.74 -6.29 14.18
N ARG A 425 -29.93 -5.54 13.41
CA ARG A 425 -29.22 -4.36 13.90
C ARG A 425 -30.16 -3.29 14.45
N ILE A 426 -31.23 -2.98 13.71
CA ILE A 426 -32.25 -2.01 14.15
C ILE A 426 -32.94 -2.50 15.44
N LYS A 427 -33.27 -3.79 15.55
CA LYS A 427 -33.86 -4.37 16.78
C LYS A 427 -32.93 -4.25 18.00
N ARG A 428 -31.61 -4.30 17.76
CA ARG A 428 -30.57 -4.16 18.79
C ARG A 428 -30.16 -2.69 19.04
N GLY A 429 -30.82 -1.73 18.41
CA GLY A 429 -30.54 -0.29 18.57
C GLY A 429 -29.29 0.20 17.84
N LYS A 430 -28.74 -0.59 16.91
CA LYS A 430 -27.55 -0.25 16.14
C LYS A 430 -27.89 0.46 14.82
N PRO A 431 -26.94 1.20 14.22
CA PRO A 431 -27.10 1.74 12.87
C PRO A 431 -27.40 0.64 11.85
N LYS A 432 -28.26 0.96 10.86
CA LYS A 432 -28.65 0.03 9.80
C LYS A 432 -27.44 -0.46 8.98
N GLN A 433 -26.52 0.45 8.67
CA GLN A 433 -25.25 0.15 8.01
C GLN A 433 -24.24 -0.34 9.04
N GLY A 434 -23.62 -1.50 8.80
CA GLY A 434 -22.52 -2.03 9.59
C GLY A 434 -21.21 -1.31 9.30
N LYS A 435 -20.28 -1.29 10.25
CA LYS A 435 -18.96 -0.67 10.09
C LYS A 435 -17.87 -1.69 10.34
N ILE A 436 -16.94 -1.77 9.39
CA ILE A 436 -15.65 -2.43 9.56
C ILE A 436 -14.57 -1.37 9.41
N SER A 437 -13.63 -1.32 10.34
CA SER A 437 -12.52 -0.37 10.30
C SER A 437 -11.17 -1.06 10.36
N LEU A 438 -10.24 -0.60 9.53
CA LEU A 438 -8.82 -0.93 9.60
C LEU A 438 -8.06 0.30 10.11
N LYS A 439 -7.32 0.15 11.20
CA LYS A 439 -6.47 1.19 11.77
C LYS A 439 -5.03 0.70 11.85
N ALA A 440 -4.08 1.46 11.32
CA ALA A 440 -2.66 1.15 11.45
C ALA A 440 -1.91 2.31 12.14
N PHE A 441 -0.95 1.98 13.01
CA PHE A 441 -0.07 2.98 13.65
C PHE A 441 1.22 2.34 14.18
N TYR A 442 2.25 3.16 14.35
CA TYR A 442 3.50 2.76 14.99
C TYR A 442 3.36 2.75 16.53
N SER A 443 3.87 1.70 17.18
CA SER A 443 4.04 1.63 18.63
C SER A 443 5.43 1.06 18.95
N GLY A 444 6.35 1.93 19.37
CA GLY A 444 7.75 1.55 19.57
C GLY A 444 8.41 1.09 18.26
N ALA A 445 8.97 -0.12 18.26
CA ALA A 445 9.59 -0.74 17.09
C ALA A 445 8.61 -1.63 16.27
N ASN A 446 7.32 -1.62 16.63
CA ASN A 446 6.30 -2.45 16.01
C ASN A 446 5.25 -1.60 15.29
N VAL A 447 4.66 -2.18 14.25
CA VAL A 447 3.45 -1.68 13.59
C VAL A 447 2.26 -2.45 14.15
N HIS A 448 1.26 -1.71 14.62
CA HIS A 448 0.00 -2.25 15.12
C HIS A 448 -1.07 -2.06 14.04
N ILE A 449 -1.73 -3.14 13.65
CA ILE A 449 -2.83 -3.15 12.69
C ILE A 449 -4.06 -3.71 13.40
N LEU A 450 -5.08 -2.88 13.56
CA LEU A 450 -6.33 -3.19 14.23
C LEU A 450 -7.43 -3.32 13.18
N ILE A 451 -8.08 -4.48 13.12
CA ILE A 451 -9.32 -4.66 12.37
C ILE A 451 -10.46 -4.74 13.38
N SER A 452 -11.43 -3.82 13.30
CA SER A 452 -12.58 -3.81 14.19
C SER A 452 -13.90 -3.83 13.42
N ASP A 453 -14.89 -4.54 13.93
CA ASP A 453 -16.27 -4.53 13.47
C ASP A 453 -17.22 -4.10 14.58
N ASP A 454 -18.38 -3.54 14.22
CA ASP A 454 -19.46 -3.17 15.16
C ASP A 454 -20.58 -4.22 15.23
N GLY A 455 -20.22 -5.48 14.99
CA GLY A 455 -21.10 -6.62 14.87
C GLY A 455 -21.58 -7.19 16.20
N ALA A 456 -22.09 -8.42 16.18
CA ALA A 456 -22.66 -9.09 17.35
C ALA A 456 -21.63 -9.38 18.45
N GLY A 457 -20.34 -9.31 18.14
CA GLY A 457 -19.28 -9.81 19.02
C GLY A 457 -19.28 -11.34 19.11
N ILE A 458 -18.30 -11.85 19.83
CA ILE A 458 -18.08 -13.28 20.03
C ILE A 458 -18.65 -13.69 21.37
N ASP A 459 -19.55 -14.67 21.34
CA ASP A 459 -20.12 -15.27 22.54
C ASP A 459 -19.12 -16.24 23.20
N THR A 460 -18.55 -15.83 24.33
CA THR A 460 -17.59 -16.63 25.08
C THR A 460 -18.21 -17.86 25.74
N ASP A 461 -19.52 -17.84 26.04
CA ASP A 461 -20.19 -18.98 26.64
C ASP A 461 -20.35 -20.11 25.60
N ILE A 462 -20.73 -19.76 24.37
CA ILE A 462 -20.78 -20.71 23.24
C ILE A 462 -19.41 -21.33 22.95
N ILE A 463 -18.35 -20.51 22.96
CA ILE A 463 -16.98 -21.01 22.77
C ILE A 463 -16.62 -21.99 23.88
N ARG A 464 -16.89 -21.63 25.15
CA ARG A 464 -16.61 -22.47 26.31
C ARG A 464 -17.36 -23.80 26.21
N GLU A 465 -18.66 -23.78 25.96
CA GLU A 465 -19.48 -24.99 25.81
C GLU A 465 -18.93 -25.90 24.71
N LYS A 466 -18.56 -25.32 23.56
CA LYS A 466 -18.00 -26.08 22.44
C LYS A 466 -16.62 -26.65 22.76
N ALA A 467 -15.78 -25.89 23.45
CA ALA A 467 -14.45 -26.33 23.89
C ALA A 467 -14.53 -27.46 24.92
N VAL A 468 -15.47 -27.40 25.87
CA VAL A 468 -15.75 -28.48 26.82
C VAL A 468 -16.27 -29.72 26.08
N SER A 469 -17.21 -29.56 25.15
CA SER A 469 -17.77 -30.69 24.38
C SER A 469 -16.72 -31.42 23.52
N LYS A 470 -15.71 -30.69 23.05
CA LYS A 470 -14.57 -31.23 22.28
C LYS A 470 -13.44 -31.74 23.17
N GLY A 471 -13.53 -31.62 24.49
CA GLY A 471 -12.50 -32.03 25.43
C GLY A 471 -11.23 -31.17 25.41
N ILE A 472 -11.31 -29.94 24.87
CA ILE A 472 -10.17 -29.01 24.78
C ILE A 472 -9.88 -28.37 26.14
N ILE A 473 -10.94 -28.05 26.89
CA ILE A 473 -10.83 -27.48 28.24
C ILE A 473 -11.65 -28.31 29.23
N PRO A 474 -11.18 -28.47 30.49
CA PRO A 474 -11.95 -29.12 31.53
C PRO A 474 -13.12 -28.23 32.00
N PRO A 475 -14.29 -28.81 32.31
CA PRO A 475 -15.49 -28.05 32.68
C PRO A 475 -15.31 -27.25 33.98
N ASP A 476 -14.49 -27.75 34.90
CA ASP A 476 -14.33 -27.23 36.26
C ASP A 476 -13.31 -26.08 36.38
N LYS A 477 -12.46 -25.88 35.36
CA LYS A 477 -11.47 -24.79 35.37
C LYS A 477 -12.15 -23.47 34.97
N LYS A 478 -11.87 -22.41 35.72
CA LYS A 478 -12.27 -21.05 35.35
C LYS A 478 -11.17 -20.46 34.48
N PHE A 479 -11.56 -20.03 33.28
CA PHE A 479 -10.69 -19.33 32.35
C PHE A 479 -11.07 -17.85 32.33
N THR A 480 -10.08 -16.99 32.07
CA THR A 480 -10.35 -15.57 31.81
C THR A 480 -11.04 -15.40 30.46
N LYS A 481 -11.69 -14.25 30.24
CA LYS A 481 -12.35 -13.94 28.96
C LYS A 481 -11.36 -14.00 27.78
N LYS A 482 -10.13 -13.50 28.00
CA LYS A 482 -9.06 -13.54 27.01
C LYS A 482 -8.67 -14.97 26.66
N GLU A 483 -8.42 -15.82 27.66
CA GLU A 483 -8.10 -17.24 27.45
C GLU A 483 -9.19 -17.98 26.66
N ILE A 484 -10.47 -17.68 26.91
CA ILE A 484 -11.58 -18.29 26.16
C ILE A 484 -11.57 -17.82 24.70
N LEU A 485 -11.35 -16.54 24.43
CA LEU A 485 -11.28 -16.01 23.06
C LEU A 485 -10.09 -16.60 22.30
N ASP A 486 -8.95 -16.82 22.96
CA ASP A 486 -7.77 -17.42 22.34
C ASP A 486 -8.00 -18.85 21.82
N LEU A 487 -9.02 -19.57 22.36
CA LEU A 487 -9.42 -20.90 21.86
C LEU A 487 -9.88 -20.88 20.40
N VAL A 488 -10.29 -19.71 19.87
CA VAL A 488 -10.69 -19.54 18.46
C VAL A 488 -9.53 -19.86 17.51
N PHE A 489 -8.28 -19.73 17.98
CA PHE A 489 -7.09 -20.03 17.19
C PHE A 489 -6.66 -21.50 17.20
N ILE A 490 -7.36 -22.37 17.93
CA ILE A 490 -7.01 -23.79 17.99
C ILE A 490 -7.33 -24.46 16.65
N PRO A 491 -6.43 -25.29 16.09
CA PRO A 491 -6.68 -26.00 14.84
C PRO A 491 -7.99 -26.79 14.87
N GLY A 492 -8.83 -26.60 13.85
CA GLY A 492 -10.13 -27.27 13.76
C GLY A 492 -11.19 -26.77 14.76
N PHE A 493 -10.91 -25.69 15.49
CA PHE A 493 -11.91 -24.97 16.27
C PHE A 493 -12.68 -24.02 15.35
N SER A 494 -13.96 -24.31 15.14
CA SER A 494 -14.89 -23.43 14.44
C SER A 494 -16.22 -23.49 15.17
N THR A 495 -16.89 -22.35 15.32
CA THR A 495 -18.22 -22.24 15.93
C THR A 495 -19.34 -22.61 14.97
N ALA A 496 -19.09 -22.68 13.66
CA ALA A 496 -20.10 -22.98 12.64
C ALA A 496 -20.67 -24.41 12.75
N LYS A 497 -21.99 -24.54 12.50
CA LYS A 497 -22.73 -25.82 12.45
C LYS A 497 -22.81 -26.44 11.04
N LYS A 498 -22.53 -25.66 9.99
CA LYS A 498 -22.44 -26.08 8.58
C LYS A 498 -21.20 -25.47 7.94
N VAL A 499 -20.55 -26.21 7.06
CA VAL A 499 -19.50 -25.69 6.16
C VAL A 499 -20.20 -24.89 5.07
N THR A 500 -19.92 -23.60 4.96
CA THR A 500 -20.40 -22.74 3.87
C THR A 500 -19.50 -22.90 2.65
N ASP A 501 -20.07 -22.88 1.44
CA ASP A 501 -19.32 -23.02 0.17
C ASP A 501 -18.27 -21.91 -0.02
N VAL A 502 -18.45 -20.75 0.62
CA VAL A 502 -17.54 -19.59 0.60
C VAL A 502 -16.26 -19.83 1.45
N SER A 503 -16.26 -20.84 2.34
CA SER A 503 -15.10 -21.25 3.17
C SER A 503 -14.27 -22.39 2.56
N GLY A 504 -14.49 -22.73 1.28
CA GLY A 504 -13.95 -23.90 0.57
C GLY A 504 -12.43 -24.05 0.38
N ARG A 505 -11.57 -23.44 1.22
CA ARG A 505 -10.11 -23.69 1.24
C ARG A 505 -9.52 -24.07 2.59
N GLY A 506 -10.35 -24.41 3.59
CA GLY A 506 -9.84 -24.93 4.87
C GLY A 506 -9.00 -23.93 5.67
N VAL A 507 -9.31 -22.63 5.56
CA VAL A 507 -8.60 -21.57 6.28
C VAL A 507 -9.43 -21.22 7.52
N GLY A 508 -8.98 -21.67 8.70
CA GLY A 508 -9.50 -21.21 9.98
C GLY A 508 -8.65 -20.06 10.55
N MET A 509 -9.06 -19.55 11.71
CA MET A 509 -8.27 -18.55 12.46
C MET A 509 -6.90 -19.10 12.88
N ASP A 510 -6.75 -20.43 13.00
CA ASP A 510 -5.47 -21.11 13.19
C ASP A 510 -4.47 -20.85 12.05
N VAL A 511 -4.94 -20.82 10.81
CA VAL A 511 -4.10 -20.50 9.63
C VAL A 511 -3.68 -19.03 9.64
N VAL A 512 -4.58 -18.13 10.06
CA VAL A 512 -4.26 -16.70 10.23
C VAL A 512 -3.18 -16.51 11.28
N LYS A 513 -3.36 -17.10 12.48
CA LYS A 513 -2.35 -17.04 13.54
C LYS A 513 -1.01 -17.60 13.09
N ARG A 514 -1.00 -18.72 12.37
CA ARG A 514 0.23 -19.30 11.82
C ARG A 514 0.91 -18.37 10.82
N LYS A 515 0.19 -17.84 9.83
CA LYS A 515 0.76 -16.91 8.83
C LYS A 515 1.32 -15.64 9.46
N ILE A 516 0.65 -15.11 10.48
CA ILE A 516 1.13 -13.94 11.25
C ILE A 516 2.38 -14.31 12.06
N ALA A 517 2.41 -15.49 12.70
CA ALA A 517 3.60 -15.96 13.41
C ALA A 517 4.80 -16.24 12.48
N ASP A 518 4.56 -16.68 11.25
CA ASP A 518 5.62 -16.92 10.24
C ASP A 518 6.36 -15.62 9.86
N ILE A 519 5.66 -14.48 9.89
CA ILE A 519 6.23 -13.13 9.76
C ILE A 519 6.62 -12.51 11.10
N ARG A 520 6.74 -13.33 12.16
CA ARG A 520 7.09 -12.92 13.53
C ARG A 520 6.15 -11.88 14.14
N GLY A 521 4.92 -11.88 13.68
CA GLY A 521 3.87 -11.09 14.28
C GLY A 521 3.15 -11.82 15.40
N GLU A 522 2.40 -11.05 16.17
CA GLU A 522 1.45 -11.53 17.16
C GLU A 522 0.04 -11.13 16.74
N VAL A 523 -0.95 -11.93 17.11
CA VAL A 523 -2.37 -11.62 16.90
C VAL A 523 -3.12 -11.79 18.21
N GLU A 524 -3.94 -10.81 18.56
CA GLU A 524 -4.79 -10.78 19.74
C GLU A 524 -6.23 -10.48 19.34
N ILE A 525 -7.20 -11.06 20.07
CA ILE A 525 -8.63 -10.82 19.84
C ILE A 525 -9.25 -10.25 21.11
N GLU A 526 -9.96 -9.15 20.95
CA GLU A 526 -10.83 -8.55 21.95
C GLU A 526 -12.25 -8.50 21.40
N SER A 527 -13.25 -8.92 22.18
CA SER A 527 -14.63 -8.94 21.70
C SER A 527 -15.63 -8.75 22.84
N GLU A 528 -16.71 -8.02 22.56
CA GLU A 528 -17.81 -7.79 23.48
C GLU A 528 -19.15 -8.07 22.79
N LEU A 529 -19.98 -8.89 23.45
CA LEU A 529 -21.31 -9.24 22.98
C LEU A 529 -22.16 -7.98 22.79
N GLY A 530 -22.70 -7.82 21.59
CA GLY A 530 -23.52 -6.68 21.18
C GLY A 530 -22.72 -5.42 20.81
N VAL A 531 -21.40 -5.38 21.02
CA VAL A 531 -20.55 -4.24 20.66
C VAL A 531 -19.78 -4.51 19.38
N GLY A 532 -19.12 -5.67 19.29
CA GLY A 532 -18.30 -6.04 18.13
C GLY A 532 -17.03 -6.78 18.51
N THR A 533 -16.13 -6.92 17.54
CA THR A 533 -14.83 -7.60 17.71
C THR A 533 -13.70 -6.74 17.18
N THR A 534 -12.58 -6.73 17.88
CA THR A 534 -11.32 -6.10 17.47
C THR A 534 -10.23 -7.15 17.44
N ILE A 535 -9.59 -7.30 16.29
CA ILE A 535 -8.39 -8.14 16.12
C ILE A 535 -7.20 -7.21 15.98
N THR A 536 -6.23 -7.37 16.87
CA THR A 536 -4.98 -6.58 16.89
C THR A 536 -3.84 -7.45 16.39
N ILE A 537 -3.15 -6.99 15.36
CA ILE A 537 -1.96 -7.64 14.81
C ILE A 537 -0.76 -6.74 15.11
N LYS A 538 0.27 -7.31 15.74
CA LYS A 538 1.53 -6.61 16.05
C LYS A 538 2.62 -7.18 15.17
N LEU A 539 3.32 -6.34 14.42
CA LEU A 539 4.36 -6.76 13.48
C LEU A 539 5.64 -5.97 13.71
N PRO A 540 6.82 -6.58 13.57
CA PRO A 540 8.06 -5.82 13.52
C PRO A 540 8.12 -4.97 12.24
N LEU A 541 8.83 -3.85 12.29
CA LEU A 541 9.04 -2.98 11.12
C LEU A 541 9.74 -3.70 9.95
N THR A 542 10.63 -4.64 10.23
CA THR A 542 11.38 -5.41 9.22
C THR A 542 11.63 -6.85 9.66
N LEU A 543 11.70 -7.77 8.69
CA LEU A 543 12.06 -9.18 8.91
C LEU A 543 13.57 -9.42 8.92
N SER A 544 14.37 -8.45 8.44
CA SER A 544 15.80 -8.62 8.15
C SER A 544 16.70 -8.47 9.37
N ILE A 545 16.22 -7.88 10.46
CA ILE A 545 17.01 -7.67 11.69
C ILE A 545 16.27 -8.26 12.88
N ILE A 546 17.04 -8.87 13.78
CA ILE A 546 16.53 -9.48 15.00
C ILE A 546 17.42 -9.01 16.14
N ASP A 547 16.80 -8.40 17.14
CA ASP A 547 17.43 -8.30 18.45
C ASP A 547 17.40 -9.69 19.08
N GLY A 548 18.57 -10.28 19.27
CA GLY A 548 18.72 -11.64 19.74
C GLY A 548 19.70 -11.77 20.88
N LEU A 549 19.57 -12.84 21.64
CA LEU A 549 20.53 -13.29 22.62
C LEU A 549 21.50 -14.25 21.91
N LEU A 550 22.76 -13.85 21.82
CA LEU A 550 23.83 -14.67 21.26
C LEU A 550 24.29 -15.70 22.31
N ILE A 551 24.24 -16.96 21.92
CA ILE A 551 24.65 -18.10 22.73
C ILE A 551 25.70 -18.92 22.00
N LYS A 552 26.49 -19.67 22.75
CA LYS A 552 27.47 -20.61 22.23
C LYS A 552 27.16 -22.00 22.77
N VAL A 553 27.16 -22.99 21.87
CA VAL A 553 27.07 -24.41 22.19
C VAL A 553 28.22 -25.11 21.48
N GLU A 554 29.11 -25.71 22.25
CA GLU A 554 30.42 -26.18 21.80
C GLU A 554 31.17 -25.06 21.08
N GLU A 555 31.46 -25.18 19.79
CA GLU A 555 32.09 -24.13 18.97
C GLU A 555 31.09 -23.35 18.11
N THR A 556 29.81 -23.72 18.13
CA THR A 556 28.79 -23.15 17.26
C THR A 556 28.02 -22.04 17.96
N HIS A 557 27.81 -20.92 17.26
CA HIS A 557 27.02 -19.81 17.75
C HIS A 557 25.57 -19.92 17.30
N TYR A 558 24.65 -19.54 18.18
CA TYR A 558 23.23 -19.45 17.88
C TYR A 558 22.67 -18.13 18.38
N VAL A 559 21.61 -17.65 17.74
CA VAL A 559 20.89 -16.44 18.13
C VAL A 559 19.46 -16.83 18.48
N ILE A 560 19.03 -16.51 19.70
CA ILE A 560 17.64 -16.67 20.14
C ILE A 560 16.97 -15.29 20.07
N PRO A 561 15.81 -15.12 19.40
CA PRO A 561 15.09 -13.85 19.42
C PRO A 561 14.80 -13.38 20.84
N LEU A 562 15.25 -12.16 21.19
CA LEU A 562 15.15 -11.64 22.55
C LEU A 562 13.69 -11.49 23.00
N SER A 563 12.78 -11.21 22.06
CA SER A 563 11.33 -11.15 22.30
C SER A 563 10.74 -12.46 22.83
N SER A 564 11.39 -13.60 22.60
CA SER A 564 10.95 -14.91 23.10
C SER A 564 11.56 -15.30 24.44
N VAL A 565 12.56 -14.56 24.93
CA VAL A 565 13.29 -14.88 26.17
C VAL A 565 12.59 -14.26 27.38
N ASP A 566 12.21 -15.10 28.35
CA ASP A 566 11.63 -14.67 29.63
C ASP A 566 12.72 -14.35 30.65
N LYS A 567 13.61 -15.33 30.89
CA LYS A 567 14.63 -15.26 31.94
C LYS A 567 15.75 -16.27 31.71
N ILE A 568 16.92 -15.98 32.28
CA ILE A 568 18.10 -16.86 32.22
C ILE A 568 18.43 -17.32 33.64
N PHE A 569 18.60 -18.63 33.82
CA PHE A 569 18.97 -19.24 35.10
C PHE A 569 20.33 -19.94 34.98
N ALA A 570 21.13 -19.85 36.05
CA ALA A 570 22.29 -20.71 36.23
C ALA A 570 21.88 -21.93 37.05
N VAL A 571 22.06 -23.14 36.50
CA VAL A 571 21.60 -24.38 37.13
C VAL A 571 22.76 -25.36 37.23
N GLU A 572 22.93 -25.97 38.41
CA GLU A 572 23.91 -27.04 38.61
C GLU A 572 23.57 -28.24 37.73
N ARG A 573 24.55 -28.72 36.97
CA ARG A 573 24.39 -29.84 36.04
C ARG A 573 23.79 -31.08 36.70
N LYS A 574 24.17 -31.36 37.95
CA LYS A 574 23.64 -32.49 38.71
C LYS A 574 22.11 -32.48 38.78
N LYS A 575 21.49 -31.30 38.98
CA LYS A 575 20.03 -31.15 39.03
C LYS A 575 19.37 -31.46 37.69
N ILE A 576 20.05 -31.17 36.57
CA ILE A 576 19.56 -31.42 35.21
C ILE A 576 19.57 -32.92 34.89
N TYR A 577 20.62 -33.64 35.28
CA TYR A 577 20.80 -35.06 34.98
C TYR A 577 20.09 -35.99 35.98
N GLU A 578 19.77 -35.51 37.19
CA GLU A 578 18.95 -36.24 38.18
C GLU A 578 17.44 -36.10 37.92
N THR A 579 17.06 -35.31 36.91
CA THR A 579 15.66 -35.04 36.58
C THR A 579 15.05 -36.19 35.78
N PHE A 580 13.85 -36.62 36.18
CA PHE A 580 13.00 -37.55 35.42
C PHE A 580 12.09 -36.75 34.46
N ASN A 581 11.91 -37.22 33.21
CA ASN A 581 11.08 -36.59 32.17
C ASN A 581 11.49 -35.17 31.70
N ASN A 582 12.75 -34.76 31.84
CA ASN A 582 13.25 -33.45 31.37
C ASN A 582 12.49 -32.23 31.96
N VAL A 583 12.11 -32.26 33.24
CA VAL A 583 11.42 -31.15 33.93
C VAL A 583 12.23 -30.56 35.09
N LEU A 584 12.64 -29.29 34.99
CA LEU A 584 13.34 -28.57 36.05
C LEU A 584 12.36 -27.75 36.91
N VAL A 585 12.67 -27.61 38.20
CA VAL A 585 11.95 -26.67 39.08
C VAL A 585 12.74 -25.36 39.14
N LEU A 586 12.22 -24.31 38.49
CA LEU A 586 12.79 -22.97 38.47
C LEU A 586 11.82 -22.00 39.15
N GLU A 587 12.29 -21.28 40.18
CA GLU A 587 11.48 -20.37 41.01
C GLU A 587 10.16 -20.99 41.52
N GLY A 588 10.21 -22.27 41.91
CA GLY A 588 9.04 -23.00 42.44
C GLY A 588 8.02 -23.43 41.37
N ARG A 589 8.32 -23.26 40.07
CA ARG A 589 7.51 -23.73 38.94
C ARG A 589 8.23 -24.83 38.18
N GLN A 590 7.48 -25.81 37.70
CA GLN A 590 8.00 -26.84 36.80
C GLN A 590 8.14 -26.27 35.38
N VAL A 591 9.30 -26.46 34.78
CA VAL A 591 9.66 -26.00 33.44
C VAL A 591 10.30 -27.17 32.71
N SER A 592 9.63 -27.67 31.67
CA SER A 592 10.21 -28.65 30.76
C SER A 592 11.41 -28.04 30.05
N PHE A 593 12.48 -28.81 29.86
CA PHE A 593 13.70 -28.29 29.23
C PHE A 593 14.13 -29.10 28.02
N PHE A 594 14.86 -28.42 27.15
CA PHE A 594 15.45 -28.91 25.92
C PHE A 594 16.95 -28.70 26.00
N ASN A 595 17.74 -29.77 25.87
CA ASN A 595 19.19 -29.67 25.85
C ASN A 595 19.68 -29.60 24.41
N ILE A 596 20.19 -28.43 24.01
CA ILE A 596 20.63 -28.18 22.63
C ILE A 596 21.72 -29.17 22.20
N ARG A 597 22.65 -29.54 23.09
CA ARG A 597 23.72 -30.50 22.75
C ARG A 597 23.16 -31.86 22.37
N ARG A 598 22.29 -32.43 23.20
CA ARG A 598 21.73 -33.78 22.97
C ARG A 598 20.96 -33.86 21.66
N GLU A 599 20.25 -32.79 21.34
CA GLU A 599 19.33 -32.74 20.21
C GLU A 599 20.05 -32.50 18.89
N PHE A 600 21.17 -31.79 18.93
CA PHE A 600 22.09 -31.71 17.80
C PHE A 600 23.12 -32.86 17.76
N GLY A 601 22.99 -33.87 18.62
CA GLY A 601 23.87 -35.04 18.64
C GLY A 601 25.30 -34.72 19.06
N LEU A 602 25.51 -33.64 19.80
CA LEU A 602 26.80 -33.20 20.31
C LEU A 602 27.15 -33.91 21.62
N PRO A 603 28.45 -34.07 21.94
CA PRO A 603 28.88 -34.59 23.23
C PRO A 603 28.32 -33.74 24.39
N ASP A 604 28.09 -34.33 25.56
CA ASP A 604 27.71 -33.55 26.73
C ASP A 604 28.83 -32.55 27.11
N GLY A 605 28.46 -31.39 27.67
CA GLY A 605 29.41 -30.38 28.13
C GLY A 605 30.31 -30.90 29.26
N VAL A 606 31.30 -30.11 29.68
CA VAL A 606 32.22 -30.44 30.79
C VAL A 606 32.02 -29.53 32.01
N GLN A 607 31.07 -28.59 31.94
CA GLN A 607 30.85 -27.57 32.96
C GLN A 607 29.96 -28.09 34.10
N ASP A 608 30.22 -27.64 35.33
CA ASP A 608 29.43 -27.99 36.52
C ASP A 608 28.14 -27.17 36.65
N ILE A 609 28.10 -26.00 36.02
CA ILE A 609 26.95 -25.10 35.96
C ILE A 609 26.60 -24.92 34.49
N GLU A 610 25.35 -25.18 34.14
CA GLU A 610 24.80 -24.93 32.81
C GLU A 610 23.83 -23.74 32.86
N GLN A 611 23.62 -23.08 31.72
CA GLN A 611 22.70 -21.96 31.62
C GLN A 611 21.39 -22.41 30.97
N VAL A 612 20.27 -22.08 31.62
CA VAL A 612 18.92 -22.42 31.18
C VAL A 612 18.19 -21.13 30.80
N ILE A 613 17.90 -20.98 29.52
CA ILE A 613 17.18 -19.84 28.96
C ILE A 613 15.71 -20.22 28.86
N VAL A 614 14.86 -19.65 29.70
CA VAL A 614 13.42 -19.88 29.61
C VAL A 614 12.89 -19.04 28.46
N ILE A 615 12.33 -19.73 27.47
CA ILE A 615 11.63 -19.13 26.34
C ILE A 615 10.12 -19.34 26.50
N ASN A 616 9.36 -18.33 26.09
CA ASN A 616 7.90 -18.35 26.12
C ASN A 616 7.36 -18.40 24.69
N TYR A 617 6.40 -19.29 24.45
CA TYR A 617 5.51 -19.21 23.28
C TYR A 617 4.12 -19.66 23.68
N GLU A 618 3.14 -18.77 23.50
CA GLU A 618 1.78 -18.94 24.03
C GLU A 618 1.80 -19.13 25.57
N GLU A 619 1.14 -20.17 26.09
CA GLU A 619 1.17 -20.52 27.52
C GLU A 619 2.32 -21.47 27.88
N ASN A 620 3.08 -21.94 26.88
CA ASN A 620 4.10 -22.95 27.08
C ASN A 620 5.43 -22.30 27.43
N ARG A 621 6.03 -22.78 28.52
CA ARG A 621 7.36 -22.39 28.99
C ARG A 621 8.32 -23.54 28.79
N VAL A 622 9.38 -23.30 28.03
CA VAL A 622 10.43 -24.30 27.80
C VAL A 622 11.77 -23.69 28.16
N GLY A 623 12.58 -24.42 28.92
CA GLY A 623 13.97 -24.05 29.20
C GLY A 623 14.90 -24.59 28.10
N LEU A 624 15.65 -23.73 27.43
CA LEU A 624 16.75 -24.13 26.56
C LEU A 624 18.04 -24.20 27.36
N ILE A 625 18.64 -25.38 27.45
CA ILE A 625 19.95 -25.57 28.09
C ILE A 625 21.04 -25.31 27.06
N VAL A 626 21.94 -24.39 27.42
CA VAL A 626 23.05 -23.92 26.59
C VAL A 626 24.33 -23.90 27.42
N ASP A 627 25.48 -23.88 26.75
CA ASP A 627 26.76 -23.81 27.47
C ASP A 627 26.99 -22.39 28.00
N THR A 628 26.94 -21.40 27.10
CA THR A 628 27.28 -20.02 27.43
C THR A 628 26.39 -19.04 26.70
N VAL A 629 25.86 -18.08 27.43
CA VAL A 629 25.23 -16.85 26.96
C VAL A 629 26.31 -15.80 26.85
N ILE A 630 26.52 -15.28 25.64
CA ILE A 630 27.50 -14.24 25.37
C ILE A 630 26.90 -12.87 25.69
N GLY A 631 25.70 -12.59 25.18
CA GLY A 631 25.02 -11.30 25.41
C GLY A 631 24.04 -10.93 24.30
N GLU A 632 23.55 -9.70 24.34
CA GLU A 632 22.67 -9.14 23.31
C GLU A 632 23.43 -8.93 21.99
N TYR A 633 22.78 -9.27 20.87
CA TYR A 633 23.34 -9.16 19.54
C TYR A 633 22.26 -8.83 18.52
N GLN A 634 22.48 -7.78 17.73
CA GLN A 634 21.62 -7.46 16.60
C GLN A 634 22.01 -8.30 15.38
N ALA A 635 21.27 -9.38 15.14
CA ALA A 635 21.51 -10.28 14.03
C ALA A 635 20.83 -9.77 12.76
N VAL A 636 21.60 -9.63 11.67
CA VAL A 636 21.05 -9.47 10.33
C VAL A 636 20.76 -10.86 9.77
N LEU A 637 19.48 -11.14 9.51
CA LEU A 637 19.00 -12.43 9.06
C LEU A 637 19.29 -12.61 7.58
N LYS A 638 20.00 -13.69 7.26
CA LYS A 638 20.19 -14.19 5.90
C LYS A 638 19.46 -15.53 5.74
N PRO A 639 18.77 -15.74 4.61
CA PRO A 639 18.14 -17.03 4.33
C PRO A 639 19.21 -18.11 4.15
N LEU A 640 18.95 -19.32 4.64
CA LEU A 640 19.87 -20.46 4.53
C LEU A 640 19.99 -21.03 3.10
N GLY A 641 19.22 -20.51 2.14
CA GLY A 641 19.18 -20.99 0.76
C GLY A 641 18.20 -22.15 0.52
N LYS A 642 18.02 -22.52 -0.75
CA LYS A 642 16.95 -23.44 -1.19
C LYS A 642 17.06 -24.85 -0.60
N HIS A 643 18.27 -25.33 -0.33
CA HIS A 643 18.52 -26.69 0.19
C HIS A 643 18.17 -26.85 1.68
N TYR A 644 18.09 -25.75 2.43
CA TYR A 644 17.85 -25.75 3.88
C TYR A 644 16.48 -25.17 4.26
N LYS A 645 15.55 -25.00 3.31
CA LYS A 645 14.20 -24.49 3.56
C LYS A 645 13.34 -25.34 4.51
N LYS A 646 13.68 -26.61 4.72
CA LYS A 646 12.91 -27.57 5.53
C LYS A 646 13.45 -27.79 6.94
N GLN A 647 14.39 -26.96 7.40
CA GLN A 647 14.93 -27.12 8.75
C GLN A 647 13.90 -26.76 9.82
N GLU A 648 13.79 -27.61 10.85
CA GLU A 648 12.72 -27.50 11.86
C GLU A 648 13.06 -26.55 13.00
N MET A 649 14.34 -26.36 13.34
CA MET A 649 14.76 -25.58 14.52
C MET A 649 15.40 -24.22 14.19
N VAL A 650 15.62 -23.91 12.91
CA VAL A 650 16.38 -22.73 12.47
C VAL A 650 15.56 -21.90 11.50
N SER A 651 15.48 -20.58 11.75
CA SER A 651 14.77 -19.61 10.90
C SER A 651 15.67 -18.92 9.88
N GLY A 652 16.98 -18.87 10.13
CA GLY A 652 17.97 -18.30 9.23
C GLY A 652 19.39 -18.36 9.80
N ALA A 653 20.31 -17.62 9.19
CA ALA A 653 21.66 -17.46 9.70
C ALA A 653 22.05 -15.99 9.75
N THR A 654 23.05 -15.65 10.57
CA THR A 654 23.71 -14.36 10.58
C THR A 654 25.22 -14.56 10.58
N ILE A 655 25.95 -13.54 10.15
CA ILE A 655 27.41 -13.56 10.12
C ILE A 655 27.90 -12.69 11.28
N LEU A 656 28.73 -13.25 12.14
CA LEU A 656 29.29 -12.56 13.30
C LEU A 656 30.46 -11.66 12.90
N GLY A 657 30.87 -10.78 13.82
CA GLY A 657 32.01 -9.87 13.64
C GLY A 657 33.35 -10.58 13.43
N ASP A 658 33.52 -11.82 13.85
CA ASP A 658 34.72 -12.61 13.52
C ASP A 658 34.60 -13.31 12.15
N GLY A 659 33.43 -13.22 11.51
CA GLY A 659 33.10 -13.88 10.26
C GLY A 659 32.61 -15.31 10.39
N SER A 660 32.50 -15.83 11.62
CA SER A 660 31.81 -17.08 11.87
C SER A 660 30.30 -16.94 11.61
N ILE A 661 29.63 -18.08 11.43
CA ILE A 661 28.19 -18.12 11.17
C ILE A 661 27.49 -18.45 12.48
N ALA A 662 26.44 -17.68 12.80
CA ALA A 662 25.51 -18.01 13.86
C ALA A 662 24.15 -18.38 13.29
N LEU A 663 23.55 -19.47 13.78
CA LEU A 663 22.22 -19.91 13.35
C LEU A 663 21.14 -19.25 14.20
N VAL A 664 20.12 -18.69 13.57
CA VAL A 664 19.00 -18.05 14.27
C VAL A 664 17.93 -19.10 14.58
N LEU A 665 17.71 -19.38 15.87
CA LEU A 665 16.76 -20.40 16.31
C LEU A 665 15.31 -19.94 16.10
N ASP A 666 14.47 -20.89 15.67
CA ASP A 666 13.03 -20.71 15.55
C ASP A 666 12.34 -21.23 16.83
N THR A 667 12.24 -20.37 17.84
CA THR A 667 11.70 -20.74 19.17
C THR A 667 10.27 -21.26 19.10
N ASN A 668 9.47 -20.76 18.17
CA ASN A 668 8.09 -21.20 17.95
C ASN A 668 8.03 -22.67 17.49
N LYS A 669 8.88 -23.04 16.51
CA LYS A 669 8.95 -24.43 16.04
C LYS A 669 9.55 -25.37 17.08
N ILE A 670 10.58 -24.91 17.81
CA ILE A 670 11.17 -25.69 18.90
C ILE A 670 10.10 -26.03 19.93
N ILE A 671 9.34 -25.05 20.42
CA ILE A 671 8.28 -25.30 21.42
C ILE A 671 7.17 -26.23 20.86
N LYS A 672 6.81 -26.09 19.58
CA LYS A 672 5.84 -26.99 18.91
C LYS A 672 6.33 -28.43 18.77
N LEU A 673 7.62 -28.64 18.53
CA LEU A 673 8.19 -29.99 18.44
C LEU A 673 8.06 -30.70 19.81
N PHE A 674 8.35 -29.99 20.90
CA PHE A 674 8.36 -30.58 22.24
C PHE A 674 6.98 -30.74 22.88
N SER A 675 6.05 -29.81 22.64
CA SER A 675 4.65 -29.97 23.08
C SER A 675 3.95 -31.18 22.44
N LYS A 676 4.43 -31.69 21.30
CA LYS A 676 3.95 -32.95 20.71
C LYS A 676 4.52 -34.21 21.36
N ILE A 677 5.73 -34.13 21.90
CA ILE A 677 6.43 -35.27 22.52
C ILE A 677 5.85 -35.58 23.90
N GLU A 678 5.37 -34.57 24.64
CA GLU A 678 4.72 -34.78 25.95
C GLU A 678 3.30 -35.40 25.89
N ASN A 679 2.71 -35.51 24.70
CA ASN A 679 1.37 -36.09 24.50
C ASN A 679 1.39 -37.60 24.12
N TYR A 680 2.52 -38.28 24.27
CA TYR A 680 2.67 -39.73 24.04
C TYR A 680 3.14 -40.49 25.27
#